data_AF-A0A6P4HYL0-F1
#
_entry.id   AF-A0A6P4HYL0-F1
#
_cell.length_a   1.000
_cell.length_b   1.000
_cell.length_c   1.000
_cell.angle_alpha   90.00
_cell.angle_beta   90.00
_cell.angle_gamma   90.00
#
_symmetry.space_group_name_H-M   'P 1'
#
loop_
_entity.id
_entity.type
_entity.pdbx_description
1 polymer ?
#
loop_
_entity_poly.entity_id
_entity_poly.type
_entity_poly.pdbx_seq_one_letter_code
_entity_poly.pdbx_strand_id
1 'polypeptide(L)'
;MFLSRHLRLLPRASIARSLGSSGAHYTTAASSNAAPAEEDSPFEIPNRIERTPTDILQALAGTVGRDHTAPHYKFHDDPFLIPMSNAAKRTYAMSKESGRKAAKWIKEEHRELFLHQEAQPAVEKFAPSMVYTENSEVDESSLQQLIAQSEVKDAVLVYNLLEQKGSPISADLKQSLLELVCFHNNQEPLPEEYIEERWFIQNNRRRDRHGKTWKDGDLAEKLYAEIEPKTPQAYASLIRGMAKYLQCERAYALLQEAGEKQIQLDTNTFNSIIEIVSYLKDTAEQRWQLCTELLQEMSQQKLRPNLGTLNAVLQCISTFGNFKLARSSALQVLPEFKQLGVNPSLGTYYYLLIIFCRERGPVSHVIVDILNDIAGKEFQIEHPKDTYFFATAMDVCRNHLNDKSLAKKVDELLHTGKNYDLVGDSFKESVYYRNYLALLCQTESIEDFMLTYDLLVPNIYIPEPGIMEEILRAIEINNAVEHVPRIWSDMVVFDHTHRESLLLSVLRIMVDNKPNAELPAQQQLPEQCAKVALDMYERVEEAMKRLRKVSFTGQMLGNILTLLVRGGNFEKASEVFAHIDKNQHRIPGTPAESALHEYVEASVQEKSPSQALAALQYAVENNMESSALAKLIHEGFTLNETHLAKLKTLVGESFLDK
;
A
#
# COMPACT_ATOMS: atom_id res chain seq x y z
N MET A 1 11.83 -37.10 42.58
CA MET A 1 11.57 -38.25 43.47
C MET A 1 10.17 -38.76 43.21
N PHE A 2 10.06 -40.06 42.89
CA PHE A 2 8.93 -40.96 43.11
C PHE A 2 7.52 -40.58 42.60
N LEU A 3 7.25 -40.91 41.33
CA LEU A 3 6.44 -42.08 40.95
C LEU A 3 6.38 -42.20 39.42
N SER A 4 7.39 -42.87 38.87
CA SER A 4 7.34 -43.46 37.53
C SER A 4 6.87 -44.92 37.65
N ARG A 5 6.32 -45.45 36.55
CA ARG A 5 5.94 -46.87 36.29
C ARG A 5 4.57 -47.30 36.84
N HIS A 6 3.54 -47.26 35.98
CA HIS A 6 2.56 -48.36 35.81
C HIS A 6 1.45 -48.14 34.75
N LEU A 7 1.69 -47.39 33.66
CA LEU A 7 0.70 -47.34 32.55
C LEU A 7 1.30 -47.61 31.15
N ARG A 8 2.44 -48.32 31.08
CA ARG A 8 3.04 -48.83 29.82
C ARG A 8 2.92 -50.35 29.65
N LEU A 9 1.92 -50.99 30.23
CA LEU A 9 1.69 -52.42 30.03
C LEU A 9 0.20 -52.71 30.01
N LEU A 10 -0.49 -52.47 28.89
CA LEU A 10 -1.58 -53.31 28.38
C LEU A 10 -1.80 -53.00 26.87
N PRO A 11 -2.19 -53.99 26.04
CA PRO A 11 -1.99 -53.99 24.59
C PRO A 11 -3.11 -53.29 23.81
N ARG A 12 -2.77 -52.78 22.62
CA ARG A 12 -3.75 -52.43 21.57
C ARG A 12 -4.51 -53.69 21.14
N ALA A 13 -5.83 -53.68 21.28
CA ALA A 13 -6.72 -54.57 20.55
C ALA A 13 -7.97 -53.79 20.11
N SER A 14 -8.28 -53.93 18.83
CA SER A 14 -9.52 -53.50 18.18
C SER A 14 -10.74 -54.16 18.82
N ILE A 15 -11.89 -53.48 18.82
CA ILE A 15 -13.22 -54.08 18.62
C ILE A 15 -14.18 -52.95 18.23
N ALA A 16 -14.88 -53.17 17.11
CA ALA A 16 -16.00 -52.38 16.64
C ALA A 16 -17.27 -52.66 17.47
N ARG A 17 -18.23 -51.73 17.33
CA ARG A 17 -19.70 -51.84 17.52
C ARG A 17 -20.31 -51.18 18.77
N SER A 18 -21.28 -50.34 18.41
CA SER A 18 -22.58 -50.11 19.05
C SER A 18 -22.58 -49.63 20.50
N LEU A 19 -22.81 -48.33 20.66
CA LEU A 19 -23.46 -47.77 21.84
C LEU A 19 -24.86 -48.37 21.95
N GLY A 20 -24.97 -49.45 22.72
CA GLY A 20 -26.20 -49.92 23.33
C GLY A 20 -26.27 -49.38 24.75
N SER A 21 -27.36 -48.67 25.04
CA SER A 21 -27.73 -48.16 26.34
C SER A 21 -27.68 -49.22 27.45
N SER A 22 -27.22 -48.85 28.64
CA SER A 22 -27.94 -49.05 29.92
C SER A 22 -27.02 -48.75 31.10
N GLY A 23 -27.57 -48.04 32.09
CA GLY A 23 -26.82 -47.42 33.17
C GLY A 23 -26.43 -48.33 34.33
N ALA A 24 -25.66 -47.75 35.24
CA ALA A 24 -25.56 -48.21 36.61
C ALA A 24 -25.37 -46.99 37.53
N HIS A 25 -26.24 -46.93 38.52
CA HIS A 25 -26.46 -45.88 39.51
C HIS A 25 -25.27 -45.64 40.46
N TYR A 26 -25.12 -44.40 40.91
CA TYR A 26 -24.75 -44.09 42.30
C TYR A 26 -25.67 -42.98 42.82
N THR A 27 -26.56 -43.36 43.73
CA THR A 27 -27.45 -42.50 44.51
C THR A 27 -26.68 -41.84 45.65
N THR A 28 -26.89 -40.55 45.87
CA THR A 28 -26.72 -39.94 47.19
C THR A 28 -28.09 -39.42 47.64
N ALA A 29 -28.50 -39.90 48.80
CA ALA A 29 -29.77 -39.58 49.44
C ALA A 29 -29.73 -38.17 50.04
N ALA A 30 -30.80 -37.40 49.83
CA ALA A 30 -31.16 -36.27 50.68
C ALA A 30 -32.68 -36.28 50.92
N SER A 31 -33.05 -36.01 52.16
CA SER A 31 -34.33 -36.24 52.82
C SER A 31 -35.45 -35.28 52.43
N SER A 32 -36.62 -35.87 52.14
CA SER A 32 -38.01 -35.47 52.41
C SER A 32 -38.31 -34.05 52.97
N ASN A 33 -38.98 -33.22 52.16
CA ASN A 33 -40.40 -32.81 52.33
C ASN A 33 -40.72 -31.52 51.55
N ALA A 34 -41.33 -31.66 50.37
CA ALA A 34 -42.16 -30.63 49.74
C ALA A 34 -43.16 -31.30 48.76
N ALA A 35 -44.35 -30.70 48.63
CA ALA A 35 -45.55 -31.20 47.94
C ALA A 35 -45.33 -31.51 46.44
N PRO A 36 -46.24 -32.26 45.76
CA PRO A 36 -45.98 -32.86 44.46
C PRO A 36 -45.96 -31.78 43.39
N ALA A 37 -44.75 -31.40 42.96
CA ALA A 37 -44.55 -30.62 41.76
C ALA A 37 -44.66 -31.55 40.54
N GLU A 38 -45.22 -30.97 39.49
CA GLU A 38 -45.60 -31.57 38.22
C GLU A 38 -44.51 -32.46 37.61
N GLU A 39 -44.99 -33.51 36.94
CA GLU A 39 -44.30 -34.47 36.08
C GLU A 39 -42.84 -34.12 35.71
N ASP A 40 -41.92 -35.02 36.07
CA ASP A 40 -40.51 -35.06 35.65
C ASP A 40 -40.39 -34.91 34.12
N SER A 41 -40.34 -33.68 33.61
CA SER A 41 -39.83 -33.41 32.28
C SER A 41 -38.36 -33.85 32.26
N PRO A 42 -37.93 -34.76 31.38
CA PRO A 42 -36.56 -35.26 31.38
C PRO A 42 -35.59 -34.09 31.23
N PHE A 43 -34.59 -34.02 32.11
CA PHE A 43 -33.55 -32.99 32.05
C PHE A 43 -32.81 -33.07 30.70
N GLU A 44 -33.03 -32.09 29.83
CA GLU A 44 -32.38 -32.01 28.52
C GLU A 44 -30.95 -31.48 28.67
N ILE A 45 -29.95 -32.35 28.48
CA ILE A 45 -28.55 -31.95 28.47
C ILE A 45 -28.28 -31.16 27.18
N PRO A 46 -27.75 -29.93 27.25
CA PRO A 46 -27.45 -29.15 26.06
C PRO A 46 -26.31 -29.77 25.25
N ASN A 47 -26.38 -29.63 23.92
CA ASN A 47 -25.32 -30.08 23.03
C ASN A 47 -24.03 -29.29 23.25
N ARG A 48 -22.90 -29.99 23.23
CA ARG A 48 -21.57 -29.36 23.26
C ARG A 48 -21.35 -28.55 21.99
N ILE A 49 -20.99 -27.27 22.15
CA ILE A 49 -20.55 -26.42 21.04
C ILE A 49 -19.04 -26.62 20.85
N GLU A 50 -18.66 -27.19 19.72
CA GLU A 50 -17.26 -27.29 19.31
C GLU A 50 -16.75 -25.91 18.84
N ARG A 51 -15.55 -25.55 19.27
CA ARG A 51 -14.90 -24.28 18.91
C ARG A 51 -13.47 -24.56 18.46
N THR A 52 -12.99 -23.79 17.49
CA THR A 52 -11.58 -23.78 17.11
C THR A 52 -10.73 -23.13 18.20
N PRO A 53 -9.40 -23.36 18.21
CA PRO A 53 -8.50 -22.73 19.19
C PRO A 53 -8.49 -21.19 19.15
N THR A 54 -9.02 -20.56 18.08
CA THR A 54 -8.98 -19.10 17.88
C THR A 54 -10.34 -18.43 17.88
N ASP A 55 -11.45 -19.16 18.02
CA ASP A 55 -12.81 -18.59 17.95
C ASP A 55 -13.06 -17.48 18.98
N ILE A 56 -12.55 -17.66 20.21
CA ILE A 56 -12.69 -16.64 21.26
C ILE A 56 -11.93 -15.37 20.88
N LEU A 57 -10.73 -15.50 20.31
CA LEU A 57 -9.95 -14.34 19.86
C LEU A 57 -10.64 -13.61 18.71
N GLN A 58 -11.23 -14.35 17.77
CA GLN A 58 -12.01 -13.76 16.67
C GLN A 58 -13.26 -13.04 17.19
N ALA A 59 -13.96 -13.63 18.17
CA ALA A 59 -15.13 -13.01 18.80
C ALA A 59 -14.75 -11.72 19.52
N LEU A 60 -13.65 -11.70 20.28
CA LEU A 60 -13.14 -10.49 20.93
C LEU A 60 -12.73 -9.42 19.91
N ALA A 61 -12.01 -9.79 18.86
CA ALA A 61 -11.63 -8.87 17.78
C ALA A 61 -12.86 -8.26 17.09
N GLY A 62 -13.94 -9.03 16.91
CA GLY A 62 -15.20 -8.54 16.35
C GLY A 62 -15.98 -7.55 17.23
N THR A 63 -15.60 -7.39 18.51
CA THR A 63 -16.22 -6.40 19.41
C THR A 63 -15.53 -5.03 19.40
N VAL A 64 -14.39 -4.90 18.72
CA VAL A 64 -13.60 -3.66 18.67
C VAL A 64 -13.47 -3.18 17.23
N GLY A 65 -13.63 -1.86 17.02
CA GLY A 65 -13.38 -1.21 15.73
C GLY A 65 -11.90 -0.88 15.53
N ARG A 66 -11.57 -0.33 14.36
CA ARG A 66 -10.23 0.20 14.10
C ARG A 66 -10.01 1.47 14.94
N ASP A 67 -8.85 1.56 15.57
CA ASP A 67 -8.40 2.79 16.21
C ASP A 67 -7.81 3.73 15.15
N HIS A 68 -8.45 4.88 14.94
CA HIS A 68 -8.02 5.90 14.00
C HIS A 68 -6.94 6.83 14.58
N THR A 69 -6.79 6.85 15.91
CA THR A 69 -5.86 7.71 16.62
C THR A 69 -4.47 7.11 16.78
N ALA A 70 -4.34 5.79 16.62
CA ALA A 70 -3.08 5.06 16.71
C ALA A 70 -2.54 4.61 15.34
N PRO A 71 -1.22 4.52 15.17
CA PRO A 71 -0.63 3.91 13.99
C PRO A 71 -0.93 2.40 13.93
N HIS A 72 -0.68 1.79 12.77
CA HIS A 72 -0.79 0.33 12.65
C HIS A 72 0.04 -0.38 13.75
N TYR A 73 -0.56 -1.38 14.41
CA TYR A 73 -0.01 -2.18 15.52
C TYR A 73 1.39 -2.78 15.29
N LYS A 74 1.90 -2.77 14.05
CA LYS A 74 3.24 -3.25 13.72
C LYS A 74 4.35 -2.30 14.20
N PHE A 75 4.00 -1.03 14.41
CA PHE A 75 4.86 0.04 14.89
C PHE A 75 4.70 0.22 16.41
N HIS A 76 5.72 0.81 17.03
CA HIS A 76 5.66 1.13 18.46
C HIS A 76 4.78 2.34 18.69
N ASP A 77 3.90 2.26 19.69
CA ASP A 77 3.10 3.38 20.17
C ASP A 77 3.95 4.25 21.11
N ASP A 78 4.93 4.94 20.52
CA ASP A 78 5.84 5.85 21.18
C ASP A 78 6.08 7.05 20.25
N PRO A 79 5.83 8.31 20.66
CA PRO A 79 5.93 9.47 19.78
C PRO A 79 7.25 9.61 19.01
N PHE A 80 8.36 9.07 19.54
CA PHE A 80 9.66 9.08 18.87
C PHE A 80 9.81 7.96 17.81
N LEU A 81 9.09 6.85 17.97
CA LEU A 81 9.19 5.66 17.11
C LEU A 81 8.02 5.51 16.13
N ILE A 82 6.97 6.34 16.22
CA ILE A 82 5.87 6.33 15.27
C ILE A 82 6.37 6.85 13.90
N PRO A 83 6.20 6.08 12.82
CA PRO A 83 6.64 6.51 11.50
C PRO A 83 5.67 7.52 10.89
N MET A 84 6.06 8.79 10.92
CA MET A 84 5.24 9.90 10.43
C MET A 84 5.48 10.26 8.96
N SER A 85 6.32 9.53 8.23
CA SER A 85 6.49 9.69 6.78
C SER A 85 6.46 8.34 6.07
N ASN A 86 6.09 8.34 4.79
CA ASN A 86 6.10 7.11 3.98
C ASN A 86 7.51 6.48 3.91
N ALA A 87 8.56 7.31 3.93
CA ALA A 87 9.94 6.84 3.99
C ALA A 87 10.28 6.18 5.34
N ALA A 88 9.82 6.76 6.46
CA ALA A 88 9.98 6.18 7.78
C ALA A 88 9.20 4.87 7.94
N LYS A 89 7.93 4.84 7.50
CA LYS A 89 7.08 3.63 7.51
C LYS A 89 7.79 2.45 6.84
N ARG A 90 8.34 2.69 5.65
CA ARG A 90 9.14 1.70 4.92
C ARG A 90 10.43 1.31 5.66
N THR A 91 11.20 2.30 6.10
CA THR A 91 12.51 2.06 6.73
C THR A 91 12.35 1.24 8.01
N TYR A 92 11.42 1.64 8.89
CA TYR A 92 11.22 0.96 10.18
C TYR A 92 10.73 -0.48 10.01
N ALA A 93 9.77 -0.69 9.09
CA ALA A 93 9.26 -2.01 8.78
C ALA A 93 10.38 -2.94 8.24
N MET A 94 11.19 -2.45 7.30
CA MET A 94 12.33 -3.20 6.74
C MET A 94 13.45 -3.43 7.75
N SER A 95 13.74 -2.46 8.63
CA SER A 95 14.72 -2.61 9.71
C SER A 95 14.33 -3.72 10.69
N LYS A 96 13.04 -3.81 11.04
CA LYS A 96 12.51 -4.90 11.89
C LYS A 96 12.68 -6.27 11.23
N GLU A 97 12.37 -6.40 9.95
CA GLU A 97 12.60 -7.65 9.20
C GLU A 97 14.09 -7.99 9.06
N SER A 98 14.95 -6.99 8.84
CA SER A 98 16.40 -7.18 8.82
C SER A 98 16.93 -7.71 10.15
N GLY A 99 16.43 -7.21 11.28
CA GLY A 99 16.75 -7.74 12.62
C GLY A 99 16.30 -9.19 12.79
N ARG A 100 15.09 -9.55 12.31
CA ARG A 100 14.61 -10.94 12.32
C ARG A 100 15.51 -11.86 11.49
N LYS A 101 15.94 -11.42 10.31
CA LYS A 101 16.88 -12.17 9.47
C LYS A 101 18.23 -12.38 10.15
N ALA A 102 18.77 -11.34 10.79
CA ALA A 102 20.01 -11.45 11.54
C ALA A 102 19.87 -12.44 12.71
N ALA A 103 18.78 -12.38 13.47
CA ALA A 103 18.50 -13.34 14.53
C ALA A 103 18.33 -14.77 14.00
N LYS A 104 17.63 -14.96 12.87
CA LYS A 104 17.50 -16.24 12.20
C LYS A 104 18.87 -16.78 11.76
N TRP A 105 19.71 -15.92 11.16
CA TRP A 105 21.07 -16.30 10.78
C TRP A 105 21.90 -16.72 12.00
N ILE A 106 21.86 -15.99 13.12
CA ILE A 106 22.54 -16.39 14.37
C ILE A 106 22.02 -17.74 14.87
N LYS A 107 20.71 -17.96 14.84
CA LYS A 107 20.08 -19.24 15.22
C LYS A 107 20.58 -20.38 14.33
N GLU A 108 20.70 -20.16 13.03
CA GLU A 108 21.16 -21.17 12.08
C GLU A 108 22.68 -21.39 12.09
N GLU A 109 23.48 -20.38 12.46
CA GLU A 109 24.95 -20.49 12.55
C GLU A 109 25.38 -21.15 13.86
N HIS A 110 24.71 -20.83 14.98
CA HIS A 110 25.03 -21.31 16.33
C HIS A 110 23.94 -22.25 16.88
N ARG A 111 23.57 -23.26 16.10
CA ARG A 111 22.41 -24.15 16.33
C ARG A 111 22.45 -24.85 17.67
N GLU A 112 23.65 -25.25 18.11
CA GLU A 112 23.93 -25.92 19.36
C GLU A 112 23.39 -25.16 20.58
N LEU A 113 23.32 -23.82 20.50
CA LEU A 113 22.79 -22.97 21.55
C LEU A 113 21.25 -23.04 21.66
N PHE A 114 20.57 -23.55 20.64
CA PHE A 114 19.11 -23.56 20.50
C PHE A 114 18.52 -24.97 20.46
N LEU A 115 19.31 -26.02 20.75
CA LEU A 115 18.84 -27.41 20.80
C LEU A 115 17.96 -27.70 22.02
N HIS A 116 18.13 -26.94 23.10
CA HIS A 116 17.34 -27.13 24.33
C HIS A 116 15.93 -26.54 24.14
N GLN A 117 14.91 -27.40 24.12
CA GLN A 117 13.50 -27.01 23.98
C GLN A 117 12.69 -27.42 25.22
N GLU A 118 12.24 -26.44 25.99
CA GLU A 118 11.43 -26.69 27.19
C GLU A 118 9.93 -26.75 26.91
N ALA A 119 9.47 -26.17 25.80
CA ALA A 119 8.05 -26.08 25.47
C ALA A 119 7.43 -27.46 25.20
N GLN A 120 6.23 -27.69 25.76
CA GLN A 120 5.42 -28.88 25.49
C GLN A 120 4.02 -28.44 25.02
N PRO A 121 3.63 -28.72 23.76
CA PRO A 121 4.41 -29.40 22.71
C PRO A 121 5.61 -28.58 22.21
N ALA A 122 6.59 -29.28 21.63
CA ALA A 122 7.75 -28.64 21.02
C ALA A 122 7.30 -27.72 19.87
N VAL A 123 7.91 -26.53 19.78
CA VAL A 123 7.60 -25.55 18.74
C VAL A 123 8.64 -25.67 17.63
N GLU A 124 8.36 -26.53 16.64
CA GLU A 124 9.30 -26.87 15.56
C GLU A 124 9.82 -25.65 14.80
N LYS A 125 9.01 -24.60 14.61
CA LYS A 125 9.43 -23.35 13.94
C LYS A 125 10.59 -22.62 14.64
N PHE A 126 10.76 -22.82 15.94
CA PHE A 126 11.86 -22.23 16.71
C PHE A 126 13.06 -23.16 16.86
N ALA A 127 12.94 -24.41 16.42
CA ALA A 127 14.08 -25.31 16.30
C ALA A 127 15.07 -24.78 15.24
N PRO A 128 16.37 -25.06 15.39
CA PRO A 128 17.30 -24.98 14.27
C PRO A 128 16.82 -25.86 13.11
N SER A 129 17.01 -25.43 11.85
CA SER A 129 16.68 -26.29 10.71
C SER A 129 17.67 -27.46 10.62
N MET A 130 17.39 -28.48 9.82
CA MET A 130 18.38 -29.53 9.53
C MET A 130 19.35 -29.02 8.45
N VAL A 131 20.67 -29.22 8.58
CA VAL A 131 21.62 -28.92 7.48
C VAL A 131 21.92 -30.21 6.75
N TYR A 132 21.77 -30.15 5.44
CA TYR A 132 22.23 -31.17 4.52
C TYR A 132 23.58 -30.75 3.93
N THR A 133 24.54 -31.66 3.97
CA THR A 133 25.87 -31.50 3.37
C THR A 133 26.11 -32.61 2.37
N GLU A 134 27.19 -32.51 1.59
CA GLU A 134 27.57 -33.56 0.62
C GLU A 134 27.79 -34.93 1.28
N ASN A 135 28.09 -34.95 2.58
CA ASN A 135 28.34 -36.17 3.35
C ASN A 135 27.11 -36.67 4.13
N SER A 136 25.97 -35.96 4.07
CA SER A 136 24.79 -36.35 4.84
C SER A 136 24.26 -37.71 4.39
N GLU A 137 23.94 -38.57 5.36
CA GLU A 137 23.17 -39.79 5.11
C GLU A 137 21.71 -39.40 4.92
N VAL A 138 21.19 -39.65 3.72
CA VAL A 138 19.84 -39.25 3.32
C VAL A 138 19.18 -40.41 2.61
N ASP A 139 17.86 -40.45 2.73
CA ASP A 139 16.99 -41.46 2.14
C ASP A 139 15.81 -40.78 1.43
N GLU A 140 14.92 -41.61 0.87
CA GLU A 140 13.74 -41.12 0.18
C GLU A 140 12.79 -40.33 1.11
N SER A 141 12.71 -40.70 2.40
CA SER A 141 11.87 -40.01 3.38
C SER A 141 12.35 -38.60 3.67
N SER A 142 13.67 -38.39 3.71
CA SER A 142 14.30 -37.07 3.84
C SER A 142 13.87 -36.13 2.70
N LEU A 143 13.91 -36.61 1.45
CA LEU A 143 13.48 -35.83 0.29
C LEU A 143 11.98 -35.53 0.32
N GLN A 144 11.15 -36.50 0.70
CA GLN A 144 9.71 -36.31 0.85
C GLN A 144 9.37 -35.22 1.88
N GLN A 145 10.06 -35.21 3.02
CA GLN A 145 9.86 -34.19 4.05
C GLN A 145 10.21 -32.79 3.55
N LEU A 146 11.33 -32.63 2.85
CA LEU A 146 11.78 -31.34 2.31
C LEU A 146 10.82 -30.79 1.26
N ILE A 147 10.29 -31.66 0.40
CA ILE A 147 9.27 -31.27 -0.59
C ILE A 147 7.99 -30.82 0.12
N ALA A 148 7.54 -31.55 1.16
CA ALA A 148 6.37 -31.16 1.94
C ALA A 148 6.54 -29.82 2.68
N GLN A 149 7.78 -29.50 3.09
CA GLN A 149 8.14 -28.23 3.72
C GLN A 149 8.43 -27.10 2.73
N SER A 150 8.45 -27.41 1.42
CA SER A 150 8.78 -26.48 0.33
C SER A 150 10.20 -25.88 0.43
N GLU A 151 11.16 -26.62 1.00
CA GLU A 151 12.57 -26.23 1.09
C GLU A 151 13.31 -26.59 -0.21
N VAL A 152 13.26 -25.69 -1.19
CA VAL A 152 13.66 -26.00 -2.58
C VAL A 152 15.14 -26.35 -2.69
N LYS A 153 16.02 -25.55 -2.09
CA LYS A 153 17.48 -25.76 -2.18
C LYS A 153 17.91 -27.07 -1.55
N ASP A 154 17.40 -27.37 -0.36
CA ASP A 154 17.76 -28.58 0.37
C ASP A 154 17.15 -29.81 -0.30
N ALA A 155 15.91 -29.75 -0.80
CA ALA A 155 15.31 -30.82 -1.60
C ALA A 155 16.15 -31.14 -2.85
N VAL A 156 16.65 -30.12 -3.55
CA VAL A 156 17.52 -30.29 -4.72
C VAL A 156 18.87 -30.88 -4.34
N LEU A 157 19.47 -30.44 -3.23
CA LEU A 157 20.73 -31.01 -2.73
C LEU A 157 20.56 -32.50 -2.39
N VAL A 158 19.52 -32.85 -1.64
CA VAL A 158 19.22 -34.23 -1.24
C VAL A 158 18.93 -35.10 -2.47
N TYR A 159 18.19 -34.60 -3.45
CA TYR A 159 17.96 -35.30 -4.72
C TYR A 159 19.27 -35.65 -5.43
N ASN A 160 20.17 -34.67 -5.58
CA ASN A 160 21.46 -34.90 -6.23
C ASN A 160 22.33 -35.92 -5.47
N LEU A 161 22.26 -35.95 -4.13
CA LEU A 161 22.98 -36.92 -3.31
C LEU A 161 22.43 -38.34 -3.49
N LEU A 162 21.11 -38.49 -3.55
CA LEU A 162 20.46 -39.78 -3.80
C LEU A 162 20.86 -40.31 -5.19
N GLU A 163 20.89 -39.45 -6.21
CA GLU A 163 21.36 -39.83 -7.55
C GLU A 163 22.84 -40.23 -7.57
N GLN A 164 23.72 -39.44 -6.96
CA GLN A 164 25.16 -39.74 -6.91
C GLN A 164 25.45 -41.08 -6.22
N LYS A 165 24.69 -41.41 -5.18
CA LYS A 165 24.80 -42.69 -4.46
C LYS A 165 24.12 -43.85 -5.18
N GLY A 166 23.43 -43.61 -6.30
CA GLY A 166 22.67 -44.62 -7.03
C GLY A 166 21.49 -45.18 -6.24
N SER A 167 20.95 -44.41 -5.29
CA SER A 167 19.80 -44.82 -4.49
C SER A 167 18.53 -44.73 -5.35
N PRO A 168 17.62 -45.73 -5.30
CA PRO A 168 16.39 -45.67 -6.06
C PRO A 168 15.50 -44.54 -5.53
N ILE A 169 14.98 -43.71 -6.43
CA ILE A 169 14.02 -42.63 -6.14
C ILE A 169 12.72 -42.98 -6.88
N SER A 170 11.58 -43.00 -6.17
CA SER A 170 10.30 -43.30 -6.81
C SER A 170 9.90 -42.26 -7.85
N ALA A 171 9.14 -42.70 -8.85
CA ALA A 171 8.61 -41.81 -9.89
C ALA A 171 7.69 -40.73 -9.31
N ASP A 172 6.89 -41.07 -8.30
CA ASP A 172 5.98 -40.13 -7.61
C ASP A 172 6.76 -39.01 -6.90
N LEU A 173 7.91 -39.34 -6.31
CA LEU A 173 8.76 -38.35 -5.67
C LEU A 173 9.50 -37.47 -6.67
N LYS A 174 9.98 -38.04 -7.80
CA LYS A 174 10.51 -37.24 -8.92
C LYS A 174 9.46 -36.29 -9.47
N GLN A 175 8.20 -36.73 -9.59
CA GLN A 175 7.07 -35.89 -10.01
C GLN A 175 6.78 -34.77 -9.00
N SER A 176 6.77 -35.08 -7.70
CA SER A 176 6.56 -34.09 -6.64
C SER A 176 7.68 -33.04 -6.60
N LEU A 177 8.93 -33.49 -6.82
CA LEU A 177 10.07 -32.58 -6.95
C LEU A 177 9.94 -31.71 -8.21
N LEU A 178 9.55 -32.30 -9.35
CA LEU A 178 9.30 -31.57 -10.60
C LEU A 178 8.28 -30.45 -10.40
N GLU A 179 7.17 -30.73 -9.72
CA GLU A 179 6.15 -29.73 -9.36
C GLU A 179 6.73 -28.58 -8.54
N LEU A 180 7.50 -28.90 -7.49
CA LEU A 180 8.15 -27.92 -6.64
C LEU A 180 9.12 -27.02 -7.42
N VAL A 181 10.03 -27.61 -8.21
CA VAL A 181 11.02 -26.84 -8.97
C VAL A 181 10.40 -26.06 -10.13
N CYS A 182 9.35 -26.59 -10.78
CA CYS A 182 8.58 -25.86 -11.79
C CYS A 182 7.85 -24.67 -11.17
N PHE A 183 7.24 -24.84 -9.99
CA PHE A 183 6.52 -23.76 -9.33
C PHE A 183 7.45 -22.63 -8.87
N HIS A 184 8.66 -22.96 -8.40
CA HIS A 184 9.62 -21.98 -7.89
C HIS A 184 10.76 -21.60 -8.86
N ASN A 185 10.75 -22.13 -10.09
CA ASN A 185 11.85 -21.97 -11.07
C ASN A 185 13.22 -22.36 -10.49
N ASN A 186 13.24 -23.43 -9.69
CA ASN A 186 14.42 -23.91 -8.98
C ASN A 186 15.13 -22.79 -8.19
N GLN A 187 14.36 -22.00 -7.43
CA GLN A 187 14.86 -20.93 -6.56
C GLN A 187 14.13 -20.97 -5.22
N GLU A 188 14.86 -20.74 -4.13
CA GLU A 188 14.25 -20.64 -2.80
C GLU A 188 13.26 -19.46 -2.76
N PRO A 189 11.98 -19.67 -2.41
CA PRO A 189 11.06 -18.57 -2.21
C PRO A 189 11.47 -17.71 -1.01
N LEU A 190 11.04 -16.44 -1.01
CA LEU A 190 11.13 -15.64 0.20
C LEU A 190 10.16 -16.20 1.25
N PRO A 191 10.62 -16.44 2.49
CA PRO A 191 9.77 -16.89 3.58
C PRO A 191 8.54 -15.99 3.77
N GLU A 192 7.40 -16.62 4.10
CA GLU A 192 6.13 -15.92 4.26
C GLU A 192 6.15 -14.88 5.38
N GLU A 193 7.05 -15.05 6.36
CA GLU A 193 7.28 -14.15 7.51
C GLU A 193 7.86 -12.78 7.12
N TYR A 194 8.43 -12.63 5.93
CA TYR A 194 9.02 -11.38 5.41
C TYR A 194 8.05 -10.66 4.48
N ILE A 195 6.89 -10.31 5.04
CA ILE A 195 5.76 -9.73 4.31
C ILE A 195 6.15 -8.39 3.66
N GLU A 196 6.88 -7.53 4.38
CA GLU A 196 7.24 -6.19 3.90
C GLU A 196 8.21 -6.30 2.73
N GLU A 197 9.26 -7.11 2.86
CA GLU A 197 10.18 -7.38 1.76
C GLU A 197 9.48 -7.98 0.55
N ARG A 198 8.56 -8.93 0.74
CA ARG A 198 7.76 -9.52 -0.35
C ARG A 198 6.99 -8.42 -1.10
N TRP A 199 6.33 -7.51 -0.37
CA TRP A 199 5.60 -6.39 -0.95
C TRP A 199 6.52 -5.43 -1.72
N PHE A 200 7.68 -5.06 -1.16
CA PHE A 200 8.62 -4.16 -1.84
C PHE A 200 9.27 -4.79 -3.08
N ILE A 201 9.67 -6.07 -3.01
CA ILE A 201 10.22 -6.78 -4.17
C ILE A 201 9.17 -6.95 -5.26
N GLN A 202 7.92 -7.23 -4.88
CA GLN A 202 6.83 -7.34 -5.85
C GLN A 202 6.64 -6.04 -6.63
N ASN A 203 6.75 -4.88 -5.99
CA ASN A 203 6.68 -3.58 -6.65
C ASN A 203 7.85 -3.34 -7.61
N ASN A 204 9.07 -3.74 -7.26
CA ASN A 204 10.23 -3.65 -8.17
C ASN A 204 10.07 -4.59 -9.38
N ARG A 205 9.61 -5.82 -9.17
CA ARG A 205 9.37 -6.80 -10.23
C ARG A 205 8.32 -6.34 -11.27
N ARG A 206 7.39 -5.45 -10.91
CA ARG A 206 6.45 -4.85 -11.88
C ARG A 206 7.15 -3.96 -12.92
N ARG A 207 8.28 -3.36 -12.57
CA ARG A 207 9.06 -2.50 -13.47
C ARG A 207 9.94 -3.33 -14.41
N ASP A 208 10.39 -4.50 -13.96
CA ASP A 208 11.39 -5.32 -14.68
C ASP A 208 10.80 -6.44 -15.55
N ARG A 209 9.55 -6.87 -15.34
CA ARG A 209 9.00 -8.08 -15.98
C ARG A 209 8.25 -7.80 -17.28
N HIS A 210 8.99 -7.74 -18.38
CA HIS A 210 8.47 -8.01 -19.72
C HIS A 210 9.28 -9.08 -20.48
N GLY A 211 10.00 -9.96 -19.76
CA GLY A 211 10.87 -10.95 -20.39
C GLY A 211 10.83 -12.33 -19.72
N LYS A 212 11.21 -13.34 -20.50
CA LYS A 212 11.42 -14.72 -20.08
C LYS A 212 12.37 -14.78 -18.87
N THR A 213 11.97 -15.54 -17.84
CA THR A 213 12.79 -15.83 -16.66
C THR A 213 12.99 -17.33 -16.38
N TRP A 214 12.31 -18.20 -17.14
CA TRP A 214 12.50 -19.65 -17.07
C TRP A 214 13.95 -20.04 -17.36
N LYS A 215 14.47 -21.02 -16.62
CA LYS A 215 15.84 -21.52 -16.80
C LYS A 215 15.84 -22.75 -17.73
N ASP A 216 16.21 -22.55 -18.99
CA ASP A 216 16.28 -23.67 -19.95
C ASP A 216 17.35 -24.69 -19.55
N GLY A 217 17.05 -25.98 -19.73
CA GLY A 217 17.99 -27.08 -19.43
C GLY A 217 18.34 -27.27 -17.95
N ASP A 218 17.69 -26.53 -17.04
CA ASP A 218 17.86 -26.70 -15.60
C ASP A 218 17.12 -27.97 -15.10
N LEU A 219 17.18 -28.24 -13.80
CA LEU A 219 16.68 -29.45 -13.17
C LEU A 219 15.22 -29.80 -13.53
N ALA A 220 14.34 -28.82 -13.70
CA ALA A 220 12.95 -29.08 -14.10
C ALA A 220 12.85 -29.84 -15.44
N GLU A 221 13.65 -29.46 -16.44
CA GLU A 221 13.64 -30.13 -17.74
C GLU A 221 14.33 -31.49 -17.70
N LYS A 222 15.35 -31.65 -16.84
CA LYS A 222 16.02 -32.94 -16.60
C LYS A 222 15.10 -33.95 -15.93
N LEU A 223 14.45 -33.55 -14.84
CA LEU A 223 13.44 -34.38 -14.14
C LEU A 223 12.31 -34.77 -15.10
N TYR A 224 11.81 -33.81 -15.87
CA TYR A 224 10.80 -34.09 -16.88
C TYR A 224 11.30 -35.13 -17.90
N ALA A 225 12.54 -35.02 -18.40
CA ALA A 225 13.12 -35.98 -19.35
C ALA A 225 13.32 -37.38 -18.76
N GLU A 226 13.63 -37.50 -17.46
CA GLU A 226 13.85 -38.78 -16.77
C GLU A 226 12.57 -39.53 -16.39
N ILE A 227 11.45 -38.82 -16.15
CA ILE A 227 10.17 -39.45 -15.78
C ILE A 227 9.60 -40.19 -17.00
N GLU A 228 9.54 -41.51 -16.95
CA GLU A 228 8.93 -42.36 -17.98
C GLU A 228 7.93 -43.35 -17.37
N PRO A 229 6.72 -43.51 -17.94
CA PRO A 229 6.18 -42.75 -19.08
C PRO A 229 5.85 -41.30 -18.70
N LYS A 230 5.89 -40.38 -19.68
CA LYS A 230 5.45 -38.99 -19.49
C LYS A 230 3.96 -38.95 -19.11
N THR A 231 3.67 -38.58 -17.87
CA THR A 231 2.30 -38.51 -17.33
C THR A 231 1.64 -37.16 -17.61
N PRO A 232 0.29 -37.07 -17.57
CA PRO A 232 -0.41 -35.77 -17.64
C PRO A 232 0.10 -34.76 -16.61
N GLN A 233 0.45 -35.21 -15.41
CA GLN A 233 0.98 -34.38 -14.33
C GLN A 233 2.36 -33.80 -14.68
N ALA A 234 3.23 -34.58 -15.31
CA ALA A 234 4.55 -34.12 -15.76
C ALA A 234 4.42 -33.00 -16.82
N TYR A 235 3.56 -33.20 -17.83
CA TYR A 235 3.23 -32.16 -18.82
C TYR A 235 2.65 -30.92 -18.15
N ALA A 236 1.62 -31.07 -17.32
CA ALA A 236 0.96 -29.98 -16.62
C ALA A 236 1.94 -29.15 -15.79
N SER A 237 2.82 -29.80 -15.04
CA SER A 237 3.82 -29.15 -14.19
C SER A 237 4.79 -28.29 -15.00
N LEU A 238 5.34 -28.86 -16.08
CA LEU A 238 6.31 -28.17 -16.92
C LEU A 238 5.66 -27.02 -17.70
N ILE A 239 4.46 -27.23 -18.27
CA ILE A 239 3.70 -26.20 -18.99
C ILE A 239 3.40 -25.01 -18.06
N ARG A 240 2.87 -25.27 -16.86
CA ARG A 240 2.53 -24.21 -15.89
C ARG A 240 3.77 -23.46 -15.41
N GLY A 241 4.86 -24.18 -15.15
CA GLY A 241 6.15 -23.58 -14.79
C GLY A 241 6.64 -22.65 -15.90
N MET A 242 6.76 -23.15 -17.13
CA MET A 242 7.18 -22.37 -18.28
C MET A 242 6.28 -21.15 -18.51
N ALA A 243 4.96 -21.29 -18.44
CA ALA A 243 4.02 -20.18 -18.58
C ALA A 243 4.21 -19.12 -17.47
N LYS A 244 4.28 -19.53 -16.21
CA LYS A 244 4.48 -18.64 -15.03
C LYS A 244 5.77 -17.82 -15.14
N TYR A 245 6.82 -18.39 -15.75
CA TYR A 245 8.13 -17.75 -15.92
C TYR A 245 8.38 -17.27 -17.36
N LEU A 246 7.32 -17.08 -18.15
CA LEU A 246 7.30 -16.44 -19.46
C LEU A 246 8.15 -17.14 -20.54
N GLN A 247 8.26 -18.46 -20.47
CA GLN A 247 8.72 -19.29 -21.59
C GLN A 247 7.52 -19.76 -22.43
N CYS A 248 6.86 -18.77 -23.04
CA CYS A 248 5.51 -18.91 -23.58
C CYS A 248 5.43 -19.89 -24.76
N GLU A 249 6.35 -19.79 -25.71
CA GLU A 249 6.31 -20.56 -26.96
C GLU A 249 6.52 -22.05 -26.71
N ARG A 250 7.45 -22.42 -25.80
CA ARG A 250 7.67 -23.83 -25.45
C ARG A 250 6.52 -24.38 -24.59
N ALA A 251 5.95 -23.57 -23.70
CA ALA A 251 4.76 -23.98 -22.94
C ALA A 251 3.60 -24.32 -23.88
N TYR A 252 3.35 -23.48 -24.89
CA TYR A 252 2.33 -23.72 -25.89
C TYR A 252 2.66 -24.94 -26.78
N ALA A 253 3.91 -25.11 -27.20
CA ALA A 253 4.33 -26.28 -27.98
C ALA A 253 4.12 -27.60 -27.21
N LEU A 254 4.41 -27.62 -25.91
CA LEU A 254 4.17 -28.79 -25.05
C LEU A 254 2.68 -29.10 -24.88
N LEU A 255 1.81 -28.07 -24.84
CA LEU A 255 0.36 -28.27 -24.85
C LEU A 255 -0.08 -28.96 -26.15
N GLN A 256 0.42 -28.50 -27.30
CA GLN A 256 0.10 -29.10 -28.61
C GLN A 256 0.62 -30.55 -28.69
N GLU A 257 1.85 -30.81 -28.25
CA GLU A 257 2.42 -32.16 -28.18
C GLU A 257 1.57 -33.11 -27.32
N ALA A 258 1.09 -32.64 -26.17
CA ALA A 258 0.20 -33.43 -25.33
C ALA A 258 -1.13 -33.75 -26.04
N GLY A 259 -1.68 -32.79 -26.78
CA GLY A 259 -2.88 -32.97 -27.63
C GLY A 259 -2.66 -34.00 -28.74
N GLU A 260 -1.54 -33.92 -29.46
CA GLU A 260 -1.16 -34.89 -30.50
C GLU A 260 -1.02 -36.31 -29.95
N LYS A 261 -0.51 -36.44 -28.72
CA LYS A 261 -0.38 -37.71 -28.00
C LYS A 261 -1.67 -38.15 -27.29
N GLN A 262 -2.76 -37.41 -27.43
CA GLN A 262 -4.05 -37.67 -26.77
C GLN A 262 -3.96 -37.74 -25.24
N ILE A 263 -3.03 -36.98 -24.66
CA ILE A 263 -2.87 -36.84 -23.21
C ILE A 263 -3.80 -35.73 -22.73
N GLN A 264 -4.85 -36.11 -22.00
CA GLN A 264 -5.80 -35.15 -21.44
C GLN A 264 -5.16 -34.40 -20.26
N LEU A 265 -4.94 -33.09 -20.44
CA LEU A 265 -4.49 -32.21 -19.37
C LEU A 265 -5.68 -31.61 -18.61
N ASP A 266 -5.43 -30.96 -17.49
CA ASP A 266 -6.48 -30.39 -16.65
C ASP A 266 -6.75 -28.90 -16.91
N THR A 267 -7.88 -28.41 -16.38
CA THR A 267 -8.37 -27.03 -16.56
C THR A 267 -7.30 -25.98 -16.23
N ASN A 268 -6.53 -26.17 -15.15
CA ASN A 268 -5.55 -25.18 -14.71
C ASN A 268 -4.34 -25.06 -15.65
N THR A 269 -4.02 -26.13 -16.40
CA THR A 269 -2.95 -26.09 -17.40
C THR A 269 -3.37 -25.25 -18.61
N PHE A 270 -4.61 -25.42 -19.08
CA PHE A 270 -5.19 -24.54 -20.10
C PHE A 270 -5.27 -23.09 -19.63
N ASN A 271 -5.72 -22.85 -18.39
CA ASN A 271 -5.74 -21.50 -17.82
C ASN A 271 -4.37 -20.82 -17.89
N SER A 272 -3.30 -21.54 -17.55
CA SER A 272 -1.93 -21.02 -17.58
C SER A 272 -1.48 -20.62 -18.99
N ILE A 273 -1.93 -21.34 -20.03
CA ILE A 273 -1.67 -20.97 -21.42
C ILE A 273 -2.52 -19.77 -21.85
N ILE A 274 -3.80 -19.72 -21.47
CA ILE A 274 -4.70 -18.59 -21.77
C ILE A 274 -4.14 -17.29 -21.17
N GLU A 275 -3.59 -17.33 -19.95
CA GLU A 275 -2.97 -16.18 -19.29
C GLU A 275 -1.80 -15.56 -20.06
N ILE A 276 -1.10 -16.37 -20.88
CA ILE A 276 0.07 -15.93 -21.66
C ILE A 276 -0.22 -15.71 -23.14
N VAL A 277 -1.48 -15.82 -23.60
CA VAL A 277 -1.85 -15.62 -25.01
C VAL A 277 -1.42 -14.25 -25.54
N SER A 278 -1.43 -13.22 -24.70
CA SER A 278 -0.96 -11.88 -25.08
C SER A 278 0.52 -11.81 -25.48
N TYR A 279 1.32 -12.80 -25.07
CA TYR A 279 2.73 -12.95 -25.44
C TYR A 279 2.94 -13.86 -26.65
N LEU A 280 1.95 -14.70 -26.98
CA LEU A 280 2.01 -15.64 -28.10
C LEU A 280 1.52 -15.03 -29.43
N LYS A 281 0.68 -13.99 -29.35
CA LYS A 281 0.04 -13.34 -30.50
C LYS A 281 0.11 -11.82 -30.38
N ASP A 282 0.36 -11.15 -31.49
CA ASP A 282 0.59 -9.70 -31.50
C ASP A 282 -0.73 -8.90 -31.56
N THR A 283 -1.68 -9.32 -32.40
CA THR A 283 -2.93 -8.58 -32.61
C THR A 283 -4.05 -9.05 -31.67
N ALA A 284 -4.98 -8.14 -31.36
CA ALA A 284 -6.12 -8.45 -30.49
C ALA A 284 -7.01 -9.55 -31.09
N GLU A 285 -7.17 -9.55 -32.41
CA GLU A 285 -7.95 -10.55 -33.16
C GLU A 285 -7.31 -11.93 -33.08
N GLN A 286 -5.98 -12.03 -33.25
CA GLN A 286 -5.25 -13.30 -33.13
C GLN A 286 -5.27 -13.82 -31.69
N ARG A 287 -5.15 -12.93 -30.70
CA ARG A 287 -5.26 -13.30 -29.28
C ARG A 287 -6.66 -13.83 -28.97
N TRP A 288 -7.70 -13.14 -29.43
CA TRP A 288 -9.08 -13.58 -29.24
C TRP A 288 -9.37 -14.93 -29.92
N GLN A 289 -8.87 -15.10 -31.15
CA GLN A 289 -8.99 -16.35 -31.89
C GLN A 289 -8.33 -17.50 -31.12
N LEU A 290 -7.07 -17.35 -30.70
CA LEU A 290 -6.36 -18.39 -29.95
C LEU A 290 -7.04 -18.72 -28.61
N CYS A 291 -7.51 -17.70 -27.87
CA CYS A 291 -8.29 -17.94 -26.65
C CYS A 291 -9.55 -18.77 -26.92
N THR A 292 -10.26 -18.47 -28.00
CA THR A 292 -11.48 -19.18 -28.38
C THR A 292 -11.18 -20.63 -28.79
N GLU A 293 -10.11 -20.84 -29.56
CA GLU A 293 -9.63 -22.17 -29.95
C GLU A 293 -9.28 -23.02 -28.71
N LEU A 294 -8.56 -22.45 -27.74
CA LEU A 294 -8.23 -23.14 -26.48
C LEU A 294 -9.49 -23.50 -25.66
N LEU A 295 -10.49 -22.61 -25.58
CA LEU A 295 -11.75 -22.90 -24.89
C LEU A 295 -12.56 -24.00 -25.61
N GLN A 296 -12.55 -24.01 -26.95
CA GLN A 296 -13.16 -25.07 -27.74
C GLN A 296 -12.45 -26.41 -27.52
N GLU A 297 -11.13 -26.42 -27.46
CA GLU A 297 -10.33 -27.61 -27.15
C GLU A 297 -10.66 -28.16 -25.76
N MET A 298 -10.74 -27.29 -24.74
CA MET A 298 -11.19 -27.69 -23.39
C MET A 298 -12.57 -28.36 -23.43
N SER A 299 -13.52 -27.78 -24.18
CA SER A 299 -14.87 -28.34 -24.36
C SER A 299 -14.85 -29.71 -25.04
N GLN A 300 -14.04 -29.88 -26.10
CA GLN A 300 -13.86 -31.16 -26.78
C GLN A 300 -13.27 -32.23 -25.84
N GLN A 301 -12.35 -31.82 -24.97
CA GLN A 301 -11.78 -32.67 -23.91
C GLN A 301 -12.71 -32.80 -22.68
N LYS A 302 -13.93 -32.28 -22.72
CA LYS A 302 -14.92 -32.33 -21.63
C LYS A 302 -14.40 -31.75 -20.30
N LEU A 303 -13.47 -30.79 -20.37
CA LEU A 303 -12.98 -30.05 -19.22
C LEU A 303 -13.94 -28.93 -18.86
N ARG A 304 -14.28 -28.80 -17.58
CA ARG A 304 -15.16 -27.73 -17.10
C ARG A 304 -14.34 -26.46 -16.84
N PRO A 305 -14.68 -25.32 -17.46
CA PRO A 305 -14.09 -24.03 -17.12
C PRO A 305 -14.37 -23.66 -15.65
N ASN A 306 -13.43 -22.97 -15.01
CA ASN A 306 -13.55 -22.49 -13.64
C ASN A 306 -13.32 -20.97 -13.54
N LEU A 307 -13.29 -20.44 -12.32
CA LEU A 307 -13.00 -19.02 -12.07
C LEU A 307 -11.65 -18.58 -12.65
N GLY A 308 -10.63 -19.44 -12.56
CA GLY A 308 -9.33 -19.21 -13.17
C GLY A 308 -9.42 -19.07 -14.69
N THR A 309 -10.25 -19.88 -15.35
CA THR A 309 -10.48 -19.77 -16.80
C THR A 309 -11.12 -18.44 -17.16
N LEU A 310 -12.16 -18.03 -16.42
CA LEU A 310 -12.83 -16.73 -16.63
C LEU A 310 -11.84 -15.57 -16.49
N ASN A 311 -11.06 -15.57 -15.40
CA ASN A 311 -10.10 -14.52 -15.11
C ASN A 311 -8.94 -14.50 -16.12
N ALA A 312 -8.47 -15.66 -16.60
CA ALA A 312 -7.46 -15.75 -17.65
C ALA A 312 -7.95 -15.17 -18.99
N VAL A 313 -9.20 -15.47 -19.38
CA VAL A 313 -9.82 -14.92 -20.58
C VAL A 313 -9.98 -13.41 -20.47
N LEU A 314 -10.51 -12.91 -19.35
CA LEU A 314 -10.66 -11.46 -19.13
C LEU A 314 -9.32 -10.74 -19.05
N GLN A 315 -8.30 -11.37 -18.45
CA GLN A 315 -6.93 -10.86 -18.48
C GLN A 315 -6.44 -10.70 -19.92
N CYS A 316 -6.61 -11.71 -20.77
CA CYS A 316 -6.24 -11.62 -22.18
C CYS A 316 -6.98 -10.47 -22.88
N ILE A 317 -8.30 -10.38 -22.72
CA ILE A 317 -9.14 -9.30 -23.28
C ILE A 317 -8.68 -7.92 -22.81
N SER A 318 -8.26 -7.79 -21.55
CA SER A 318 -7.79 -6.53 -20.97
C SER A 318 -6.59 -5.95 -21.73
N THR A 319 -5.78 -6.80 -22.38
CA THR A 319 -4.60 -6.41 -23.16
C THR A 319 -4.90 -5.93 -24.58
N PHE A 320 -6.15 -6.03 -25.05
CA PHE A 320 -6.50 -5.67 -26.44
C PHE A 320 -6.37 -4.16 -26.64
N GLY A 321 -5.64 -3.73 -27.67
CA GLY A 321 -5.56 -2.30 -28.01
C GLY A 321 -6.91 -1.72 -28.46
N ASN A 322 -7.72 -2.51 -29.16
CA ASN A 322 -9.05 -2.12 -29.62
C ASN A 322 -10.09 -2.25 -28.50
N PHE A 323 -10.49 -1.13 -27.90
CA PHE A 323 -11.46 -1.11 -26.79
C PHE A 323 -12.86 -1.61 -27.18
N LYS A 324 -13.29 -1.42 -28.43
CA LYS A 324 -14.61 -1.89 -28.88
C LYS A 324 -14.65 -3.40 -28.89
N LEU A 325 -13.62 -4.02 -29.47
CA LEU A 325 -13.44 -5.47 -29.46
C LEU A 325 -13.34 -6.00 -28.03
N ALA A 326 -12.54 -5.35 -27.19
CA ALA A 326 -12.37 -5.76 -25.79
C ALA A 326 -13.71 -5.80 -25.03
N ARG A 327 -14.52 -4.74 -25.12
CA ARG A 327 -15.83 -4.67 -24.48
C ARG A 327 -16.81 -5.68 -25.08
N SER A 328 -16.88 -5.82 -26.41
CA SER A 328 -17.79 -6.80 -27.02
C SER A 328 -17.43 -8.23 -26.64
N SER A 329 -16.13 -8.58 -26.62
CA SER A 329 -15.68 -9.92 -26.21
C SER A 329 -15.98 -10.18 -24.74
N ALA A 330 -15.76 -9.21 -23.84
CA ALA A 330 -16.09 -9.37 -22.43
C ALA A 330 -17.60 -9.61 -22.22
N LEU A 331 -18.46 -8.88 -22.94
CA LEU A 331 -19.91 -9.05 -22.87
C LEU A 331 -20.40 -10.39 -23.45
N GLN A 332 -19.64 -11.02 -24.34
CA GLN A 332 -19.93 -12.38 -24.83
C GLN A 332 -19.56 -13.44 -23.77
N VAL A 333 -18.42 -13.27 -23.10
CA VAL A 333 -17.90 -14.26 -22.13
C VAL A 333 -18.72 -14.32 -20.84
N LEU A 334 -19.11 -13.18 -20.28
CA LEU A 334 -19.75 -13.14 -18.95
C LEU A 334 -21.05 -13.97 -18.84
N PRO A 335 -22.02 -13.87 -19.78
CA PRO A 335 -23.24 -14.66 -19.72
C PRO A 335 -22.98 -16.17 -19.83
N GLU A 336 -22.01 -16.58 -20.66
CA GLU A 336 -21.66 -17.99 -20.84
C GLU A 336 -21.10 -18.59 -19.55
N PHE A 337 -20.15 -17.91 -18.90
CA PHE A 337 -19.59 -18.37 -17.62
C PHE A 337 -20.64 -18.37 -16.49
N LYS A 338 -21.56 -17.41 -16.49
CA LYS A 338 -22.70 -17.41 -15.56
C LYS A 338 -23.61 -18.62 -15.79
N GLN A 339 -23.90 -18.99 -17.03
CA GLN A 339 -24.67 -20.20 -17.36
C GLN A 339 -23.96 -21.49 -16.93
N LEU A 340 -22.63 -21.50 -16.95
CA LEU A 340 -21.81 -22.61 -16.46
C LEU A 340 -21.73 -22.69 -14.91
N GLY A 341 -22.34 -21.73 -14.20
CA GLY A 341 -22.35 -21.64 -12.75
C GLY A 341 -21.03 -21.13 -12.16
N VAL A 342 -20.20 -20.43 -12.94
CA VAL A 342 -18.97 -19.80 -12.45
C VAL A 342 -19.32 -18.39 -11.96
N ASN A 343 -19.22 -18.19 -10.64
CA ASN A 343 -19.50 -16.89 -10.03
C ASN A 343 -18.28 -15.96 -10.17
N PRO A 344 -18.48 -14.68 -10.54
CA PRO A 344 -17.42 -13.68 -10.53
C PRO A 344 -16.80 -13.47 -9.14
N SER A 345 -15.49 -13.24 -9.12
CA SER A 345 -14.72 -12.81 -7.94
C SER A 345 -14.37 -11.32 -8.05
N LEU A 346 -13.78 -10.74 -7.00
CA LEU A 346 -13.23 -9.38 -7.06
C LEU A 346 -12.18 -9.21 -8.17
N GLY A 347 -11.40 -10.26 -8.47
CA GLY A 347 -10.43 -10.30 -9.56
C GLY A 347 -11.11 -10.27 -10.93
N THR A 348 -12.29 -10.86 -11.06
CA THR A 348 -13.13 -10.78 -12.26
C THR A 348 -13.58 -9.33 -12.47
N TYR A 349 -14.14 -8.70 -11.44
CA TYR A 349 -14.59 -7.31 -11.51
C TYR A 349 -13.44 -6.33 -11.74
N TYR A 350 -12.26 -6.58 -11.17
CA TYR A 350 -11.03 -5.84 -11.46
C TYR A 350 -10.72 -5.82 -12.97
N TYR A 351 -10.77 -6.97 -13.64
CA TYR A 351 -10.54 -7.02 -15.08
C TYR A 351 -11.64 -6.32 -15.87
N LEU A 352 -12.90 -6.38 -15.44
CA LEU A 352 -13.98 -5.61 -16.05
C LEU A 352 -13.75 -4.11 -15.94
N LEU A 353 -13.31 -3.62 -14.78
CA LEU A 353 -12.94 -2.21 -14.63
C LEU A 353 -11.81 -1.80 -15.58
N ILE A 354 -10.78 -2.63 -15.77
CA ILE A 354 -9.71 -2.35 -16.75
C ILE A 354 -10.23 -2.33 -18.19
N ILE A 355 -11.14 -3.24 -18.55
CA ILE A 355 -11.67 -3.34 -19.93
C ILE A 355 -12.59 -2.15 -20.24
N PHE A 356 -13.45 -1.77 -19.30
CA PHE A 356 -14.51 -0.79 -19.53
C PHE A 356 -14.11 0.64 -19.14
N CYS A 357 -13.26 0.84 -18.13
CA CYS A 357 -12.91 2.16 -17.58
C CYS A 357 -11.47 2.56 -17.91
N ARG A 358 -11.11 2.51 -19.21
CA ARG A 358 -9.78 2.92 -19.68
C ARG A 358 -9.65 4.45 -19.68
N GLU A 359 -8.49 4.96 -19.27
CA GLU A 359 -8.18 6.40 -19.18
C GLU A 359 -8.49 7.22 -20.45
N ARG A 360 -8.23 6.65 -21.64
CA ARG A 360 -8.54 7.28 -22.94
C ARG A 360 -9.73 6.64 -23.67
N GLY A 361 -10.55 5.88 -22.94
CA GLY A 361 -11.74 5.22 -23.45
C GLY A 361 -13.00 6.07 -23.26
N PRO A 362 -14.12 5.68 -23.88
CA PRO A 362 -15.40 6.33 -23.60
C PRO A 362 -15.83 6.06 -22.16
N VAL A 363 -16.50 7.05 -21.54
CA VAL A 363 -17.06 6.94 -20.20
C VAL A 363 -17.95 5.69 -20.08
N SER A 364 -17.85 5.00 -18.96
CA SER A 364 -18.56 3.74 -18.69
C SER A 364 -18.91 3.68 -17.22
N HIS A 365 -20.17 3.32 -16.94
CA HIS A 365 -20.71 3.20 -15.60
C HIS A 365 -20.80 1.75 -15.12
N VAL A 366 -20.01 0.83 -15.68
CA VAL A 366 -20.07 -0.61 -15.32
C VAL A 366 -19.88 -0.84 -13.82
N ILE A 367 -19.11 0.03 -13.15
CA ILE A 367 -18.90 -0.03 -11.70
C ILE A 367 -20.21 0.08 -10.91
N VAL A 368 -21.23 0.77 -11.44
CA VAL A 368 -22.55 0.88 -10.79
C VAL A 368 -23.21 -0.49 -10.72
N ASP A 369 -23.23 -1.22 -11.84
CA ASP A 369 -23.82 -2.56 -11.91
C ASP A 369 -23.03 -3.55 -11.05
N ILE A 370 -21.69 -3.44 -11.07
CA ILE A 370 -20.80 -4.24 -10.22
C ILE A 370 -21.13 -4.01 -8.74
N LEU A 371 -21.16 -2.75 -8.28
CA LEU A 371 -21.44 -2.41 -6.89
C LEU A 371 -22.85 -2.84 -6.47
N ASN A 372 -23.85 -2.71 -7.33
CA ASN A 372 -25.20 -3.18 -7.05
C ASN A 372 -25.26 -4.72 -6.86
N ASP A 373 -24.44 -5.46 -7.61
CA ASP A 373 -24.37 -6.92 -7.49
C ASP A 373 -23.61 -7.36 -6.23
N ILE A 374 -22.59 -6.61 -5.79
CA ILE A 374 -21.72 -7.01 -4.67
C ILE A 374 -21.99 -6.29 -3.34
N ALA A 375 -22.90 -5.32 -3.30
CA ALA A 375 -23.21 -4.55 -2.10
C ALA A 375 -23.60 -5.46 -0.92
N GLY A 376 -23.04 -5.16 0.26
CA GLY A 376 -23.32 -5.88 1.51
C GLY A 376 -22.77 -7.31 1.56
N LYS A 377 -21.97 -7.75 0.58
CA LYS A 377 -21.34 -9.08 0.58
C LYS A 377 -19.95 -9.02 1.20
N GLU A 378 -19.62 -10.07 1.95
CA GLU A 378 -18.26 -10.36 2.41
C GLU A 378 -17.57 -11.33 1.43
N PHE A 379 -16.30 -11.09 1.15
CA PHE A 379 -15.50 -11.83 0.18
C PHE A 379 -14.27 -12.45 0.84
N GLN A 380 -13.77 -13.53 0.25
CA GLN A 380 -12.49 -14.14 0.58
C GLN A 380 -11.60 -14.13 -0.67
N ILE A 381 -10.29 -14.30 -0.49
CA ILE A 381 -9.36 -14.39 -1.62
C ILE A 381 -9.58 -15.74 -2.32
N GLU A 382 -10.17 -15.69 -3.51
CA GLU A 382 -10.33 -16.83 -4.41
C GLU A 382 -9.33 -16.78 -5.57
N HIS A 383 -8.88 -15.57 -5.92
CA HIS A 383 -7.93 -15.33 -7.01
C HIS A 383 -6.88 -14.29 -6.60
N PRO A 384 -5.60 -14.43 -7.00
CA PRO A 384 -4.54 -13.47 -6.63
C PRO A 384 -4.83 -12.02 -7.01
N LYS A 385 -5.70 -11.79 -8.00
CA LYS A 385 -6.09 -10.46 -8.48
C LYS A 385 -7.26 -9.83 -7.72
N ASP A 386 -7.89 -10.54 -6.79
CA ASP A 386 -8.94 -9.98 -5.92
C ASP A 386 -8.42 -8.74 -5.18
N THR A 387 -7.15 -8.79 -4.76
CA THR A 387 -6.49 -7.69 -4.05
C THR A 387 -6.32 -6.39 -4.83
N TYR A 388 -6.63 -6.39 -6.13
CA TYR A 388 -6.50 -5.21 -6.98
C TYR A 388 -7.82 -4.46 -7.16
N PHE A 389 -8.94 -5.09 -6.78
CA PHE A 389 -10.27 -4.54 -7.02
C PHE A 389 -10.48 -3.18 -6.36
N PHE A 390 -10.28 -3.06 -5.05
CA PHE A 390 -10.59 -1.83 -4.31
C PHE A 390 -9.78 -0.63 -4.81
N ALA A 391 -8.46 -0.79 -4.98
CA ALA A 391 -7.60 0.27 -5.48
C ALA A 391 -8.01 0.74 -6.89
N THR A 392 -8.37 -0.19 -7.78
CA THR A 392 -8.85 0.12 -9.14
C THR A 392 -10.26 0.71 -9.14
N ALA A 393 -11.16 0.21 -8.31
CA ALA A 393 -12.52 0.75 -8.17
C ALA A 393 -12.48 2.21 -7.71
N MET A 394 -11.65 2.52 -6.71
CA MET A 394 -11.49 3.89 -6.23
C MET A 394 -10.81 4.80 -7.27
N ASP A 395 -9.86 4.27 -8.04
CA ASP A 395 -9.27 4.97 -9.19
C ASP A 395 -10.31 5.32 -10.26
N VAL A 396 -11.22 4.39 -10.57
CA VAL A 396 -12.34 4.62 -11.50
C VAL A 396 -13.28 5.69 -10.94
N CYS A 397 -13.62 5.66 -9.65
CA CYS A 397 -14.45 6.70 -9.04
C CYS A 397 -13.83 8.09 -9.16
N ARG A 398 -12.51 8.23 -8.95
CA ARG A 398 -11.81 9.52 -9.06
C ARG A 398 -11.57 9.94 -10.50
N ASN A 399 -10.82 9.15 -11.25
CA ASN A 399 -10.22 9.58 -12.52
C ASN A 399 -11.15 9.32 -13.73
N HIS A 400 -12.03 8.33 -13.67
CA HIS A 400 -12.91 7.98 -14.79
C HIS A 400 -14.29 8.61 -14.70
N LEU A 401 -14.85 8.72 -13.49
CA LEU A 401 -16.22 9.22 -13.27
C LEU A 401 -16.30 10.53 -12.48
N ASN A 402 -15.28 10.83 -11.66
CA ASN A 402 -15.30 11.93 -10.68
C ASN A 402 -16.58 11.91 -9.80
N ASP A 403 -16.95 10.73 -9.29
CA ASP A 403 -18.22 10.50 -8.57
C ASP A 403 -17.96 10.08 -7.11
N LYS A 404 -18.19 11.02 -6.19
CA LYS A 404 -18.04 10.81 -4.74
C LYS A 404 -19.05 9.81 -4.16
N SER A 405 -20.25 9.70 -4.74
CA SER A 405 -21.28 8.80 -4.22
C SER A 405 -20.89 7.34 -4.44
N LEU A 406 -20.28 7.06 -5.60
CA LEU A 406 -19.72 5.74 -5.90
C LEU A 406 -18.50 5.44 -5.03
N ALA A 407 -17.64 6.43 -4.79
CA ALA A 407 -16.50 6.27 -3.89
C ALA A 407 -16.94 5.87 -2.47
N LYS A 408 -17.98 6.51 -1.93
CA LYS A 408 -18.56 6.13 -0.62
C LYS A 408 -19.10 4.70 -0.62
N LYS A 409 -19.77 4.26 -1.68
CA LYS A 409 -20.22 2.85 -1.80
C LYS A 409 -19.07 1.85 -1.86
N VAL A 410 -17.96 2.20 -2.52
CA VAL A 410 -16.76 1.36 -2.53
C VAL A 410 -16.15 1.27 -1.13
N ASP A 411 -16.13 2.38 -0.39
CA ASP A 411 -15.63 2.43 0.99
C ASP A 411 -16.53 1.66 1.97
N GLU A 412 -17.85 1.77 1.83
CA GLU A 412 -18.82 0.95 2.59
C GLU A 412 -18.60 -0.56 2.34
N LEU A 413 -18.39 -0.95 1.09
CA LEU A 413 -18.10 -2.33 0.74
C LEU A 413 -16.77 -2.81 1.34
N LEU A 414 -15.73 -1.97 1.32
CA LEU A 414 -14.43 -2.27 1.90
C LEU A 414 -14.52 -2.56 3.40
N HIS A 415 -15.36 -1.82 4.11
CA HIS A 415 -15.58 -1.98 5.56
C HIS A 415 -16.68 -2.99 5.92
N THR A 416 -17.25 -3.68 4.93
CA THR A 416 -18.22 -4.76 5.16
C THR A 416 -17.49 -6.06 5.54
N GLY A 417 -17.78 -6.62 6.72
CA GLY A 417 -17.17 -7.88 7.18
C GLY A 417 -15.65 -7.80 7.23
N LYS A 418 -14.95 -8.81 6.70
CA LYS A 418 -13.49 -8.86 6.59
C LYS A 418 -12.94 -8.41 5.22
N ASN A 419 -13.72 -7.64 4.45
CA ASN A 419 -13.29 -7.19 3.13
C ASN A 419 -12.02 -6.31 3.16
N TYR A 420 -11.68 -5.72 4.30
CA TYR A 420 -10.46 -4.93 4.46
C TYR A 420 -9.18 -5.72 4.11
N ASP A 421 -9.17 -7.03 4.38
CA ASP A 421 -8.04 -7.92 4.08
C ASP A 421 -7.75 -8.00 2.56
N LEU A 422 -8.73 -7.63 1.72
CA LEU A 422 -8.66 -7.65 0.26
C LEU A 422 -8.04 -6.38 -0.32
N VAL A 423 -7.64 -5.39 0.49
CA VAL A 423 -6.78 -4.29 0.00
C VAL A 423 -5.38 -4.82 -0.34
N GLY A 424 -4.96 -5.91 0.32
CA GLY A 424 -3.72 -6.61 0.04
C GLY A 424 -2.51 -6.03 0.77
N ASP A 425 -1.78 -5.14 0.11
CA ASP A 425 -0.52 -4.59 0.65
C ASP A 425 -0.62 -3.09 0.95
N SER A 426 0.31 -2.57 1.76
CA SER A 426 0.32 -1.16 2.18
C SER A 426 0.45 -0.18 1.02
N PHE A 427 1.03 -0.61 -0.12
CA PHE A 427 1.11 0.24 -1.31
C PHE A 427 -0.25 0.36 -1.97
N LYS A 428 -1.01 -0.73 -2.11
CA LYS A 428 -2.39 -0.70 -2.62
C LYS A 428 -3.32 0.08 -1.69
N GLU A 429 -3.17 -0.07 -0.37
CA GLU A 429 -3.89 0.73 0.64
C GLU A 429 -3.61 2.22 0.45
N SER A 430 -2.34 2.60 0.28
CA SER A 430 -1.96 3.99 -0.02
C SER A 430 -2.56 4.48 -1.34
N VAL A 431 -2.56 3.66 -2.39
CA VAL A 431 -3.15 4.00 -3.70
C VAL A 431 -4.66 4.21 -3.58
N TYR A 432 -5.35 3.37 -2.79
CA TYR A 432 -6.77 3.47 -2.51
C TYR A 432 -7.10 4.81 -1.82
N TYR A 433 -6.49 5.07 -0.65
CA TYR A 433 -6.79 6.27 0.12
C TYR A 433 -6.30 7.56 -0.54
N ARG A 434 -5.22 7.51 -1.32
CA ARG A 434 -4.81 8.62 -2.20
C ARG A 434 -5.94 9.03 -3.15
N ASN A 435 -6.56 8.06 -3.80
CA ASN A 435 -7.65 8.34 -4.74
C ASN A 435 -8.93 8.75 -4.02
N TYR A 436 -9.24 8.14 -2.88
CA TYR A 436 -10.41 8.49 -2.07
C TYR A 436 -10.31 9.92 -1.52
N LEU A 437 -9.22 10.24 -0.81
CA LEU A 437 -9.01 11.53 -0.19
C LEU A 437 -8.96 12.65 -1.24
N ALA A 438 -8.26 12.44 -2.36
CA ALA A 438 -8.18 13.43 -3.42
C ALA A 438 -9.56 13.71 -4.07
N LEU A 439 -10.39 12.67 -4.27
CA LEU A 439 -11.74 12.86 -4.80
C LEU A 439 -12.61 13.65 -3.82
N LEU A 440 -12.58 13.31 -2.52
CA LEU A 440 -13.34 14.05 -1.51
C LEU A 440 -12.88 15.51 -1.39
N CYS A 441 -11.56 15.74 -1.45
CA CYS A 441 -10.97 17.08 -1.46
C CYS A 441 -11.53 17.97 -2.59
N GLN A 442 -11.87 17.38 -3.74
CA GLN A 442 -12.37 18.11 -4.91
C GLN A 442 -13.90 18.25 -4.93
N THR A 443 -14.64 17.44 -4.17
CA THR A 443 -16.09 17.28 -4.36
C THR A 443 -16.93 17.48 -3.09
N GLU A 444 -16.32 17.47 -1.92
CA GLU A 444 -16.98 17.75 -0.64
C GLU A 444 -16.78 19.20 -0.20
N SER A 445 -17.56 19.61 0.81
CA SER A 445 -17.29 20.86 1.49
C SER A 445 -15.95 20.76 2.21
N ILE A 446 -15.28 21.90 2.42
CA ILE A 446 -13.99 21.89 3.13
C ILE A 446 -14.14 21.34 4.55
N GLU A 447 -15.27 21.61 5.21
CA GLU A 447 -15.56 21.11 6.57
C GLU A 447 -15.68 19.58 6.60
N ASP A 448 -16.49 18.99 5.71
CA ASP A 448 -16.65 17.53 5.63
C ASP A 448 -15.35 16.83 5.22
N PHE A 449 -14.60 17.46 4.32
CA PHE A 449 -13.29 16.97 3.90
C PHE A 449 -12.32 16.92 5.09
N MET A 450 -12.25 17.98 5.91
CA MET A 450 -11.35 18.03 7.06
C MET A 450 -11.70 16.99 8.12
N LEU A 451 -12.99 16.67 8.33
CA LEU A 451 -13.40 15.55 9.19
C LEU A 451 -12.85 14.21 8.69
N THR A 452 -12.89 13.99 7.38
CA THR A 452 -12.33 12.78 6.77
C THR A 452 -10.79 12.78 6.82
N TYR A 453 -10.17 13.95 6.64
CA TYR A 453 -8.73 14.13 6.78
C TYR A 453 -8.26 13.69 8.17
N ASP A 454 -8.91 14.19 9.24
CA ASP A 454 -8.55 13.85 10.63
C ASP A 454 -8.76 12.37 10.97
N LEU A 455 -9.71 11.71 10.30
CA LEU A 455 -9.97 10.27 10.50
C LEU A 455 -8.91 9.37 9.86
N LEU A 456 -8.33 9.80 8.73
CA LEU A 456 -7.42 8.98 7.91
C LEU A 456 -5.95 9.35 8.10
N VAL A 457 -5.65 10.63 8.30
CA VAL A 457 -4.30 11.18 8.32
C VAL A 457 -3.87 11.41 9.77
N PRO A 458 -2.66 10.96 10.19
CA PRO A 458 -1.60 10.32 9.40
C PRO A 458 -1.55 8.78 9.49
N ASN A 459 -2.41 8.20 10.32
CA ASN A 459 -2.26 6.83 10.80
C ASN A 459 -2.61 5.79 9.72
N ILE A 460 -3.65 6.05 8.93
CA ILE A 460 -4.08 5.18 7.83
C ILE A 460 -3.34 5.57 6.55
N TYR A 461 -3.35 6.85 6.20
CA TYR A 461 -2.74 7.37 4.98
C TYR A 461 -1.93 8.64 5.26
N ILE A 462 -0.77 8.75 4.61
CA ILE A 462 0.08 9.95 4.65
C ILE A 462 0.08 10.55 3.23
N PRO A 463 -0.53 11.74 3.03
CA PRO A 463 -0.59 12.38 1.73
C PRO A 463 0.79 12.62 1.10
N GLU A 464 0.95 12.22 -0.16
CA GLU A 464 2.13 12.55 -0.95
C GLU A 464 2.13 14.05 -1.34
N PRO A 465 3.28 14.63 -1.74
CA PRO A 465 3.36 16.06 -2.08
C PRO A 465 2.30 16.54 -3.07
N GLY A 466 1.98 15.74 -4.09
CA GLY A 466 0.93 16.09 -5.07
C GLY A 466 -0.47 16.18 -4.46
N ILE A 467 -0.80 15.32 -3.48
CA ILE A 467 -2.08 15.40 -2.78
C ILE A 467 -2.09 16.59 -1.82
N MET A 468 -0.96 16.90 -1.19
CA MET A 468 -0.84 18.13 -0.39
C MET A 468 -1.05 19.38 -1.24
N GLU A 469 -0.57 19.41 -2.48
CA GLU A 469 -0.86 20.52 -3.42
C GLU A 469 -2.35 20.62 -3.76
N GLU A 470 -3.05 19.49 -3.93
CA GLU A 470 -4.51 19.47 -4.13
C GLU A 470 -5.27 19.99 -2.90
N ILE A 471 -4.85 19.60 -1.69
CA ILE A 471 -5.44 20.06 -0.42
C ILE A 471 -5.24 21.57 -0.25
N LEU A 472 -4.02 22.07 -0.46
CA LEU A 472 -3.72 23.50 -0.37
C LEU A 472 -4.54 24.30 -1.40
N ARG A 473 -4.69 23.78 -2.61
CA ARG A 473 -5.54 24.41 -3.64
C ARG A 473 -7.01 24.43 -3.23
N ALA A 474 -7.52 23.36 -2.62
CA ALA A 474 -8.89 23.33 -2.13
C ALA A 474 -9.11 24.36 -1.01
N ILE A 475 -8.15 24.52 -0.10
CA ILE A 475 -8.17 25.56 0.93
C ILE A 475 -8.18 26.96 0.30
N GLU A 476 -7.34 27.19 -0.72
CA GLU A 476 -7.26 28.46 -1.44
C GLU A 476 -8.59 28.82 -2.13
N ILE A 477 -9.20 27.87 -2.86
CA ILE A 477 -10.47 28.08 -3.57
C ILE A 477 -11.62 28.37 -2.61
N ASN A 478 -11.62 27.75 -1.43
CA ASN A 478 -12.66 27.93 -0.42
C ASN A 478 -12.38 29.11 0.55
N ASN A 479 -11.26 29.82 0.40
CA ASN A 479 -10.78 30.86 1.32
C ASN A 479 -10.69 30.40 2.79
N ALA A 480 -10.41 29.12 3.02
CA ALA A 480 -10.42 28.49 4.36
C ALA A 480 -9.03 28.55 5.03
N VAL A 481 -8.46 29.75 5.10
CA VAL A 481 -7.06 30.00 5.53
C VAL A 481 -6.78 29.53 6.96
N GLU A 482 -7.81 29.39 7.80
CA GLU A 482 -7.73 28.84 9.17
C GLU A 482 -7.15 27.43 9.24
N HIS A 483 -7.23 26.64 8.18
CA HIS A 483 -6.67 25.28 8.14
C HIS A 483 -5.17 25.26 7.81
N VAL A 484 -4.60 26.34 7.26
CA VAL A 484 -3.21 26.36 6.79
C VAL A 484 -2.19 26.08 7.90
N PRO A 485 -2.30 26.64 9.13
CA PRO A 485 -1.34 26.33 10.20
C PRO A 485 -1.34 24.84 10.61
N ARG A 486 -2.52 24.20 10.59
CA ARG A 486 -2.65 22.76 10.86
C ARG A 486 -1.98 21.94 9.77
N ILE A 487 -2.30 22.23 8.51
CA ILE A 487 -1.72 21.58 7.33
C ILE A 487 -0.19 21.76 7.26
N TRP A 488 0.32 22.95 7.63
CA TRP A 488 1.76 23.17 7.76
C TRP A 488 2.40 22.25 8.79
N SER A 489 1.77 22.12 9.97
CA SER A 489 2.27 21.23 11.03
C SER A 489 2.36 19.78 10.54
N ASP A 490 1.36 19.32 9.78
CA ASP A 490 1.36 17.99 9.18
C ASP A 490 2.43 17.86 8.07
N MET A 491 2.64 18.90 7.26
CA MET A 491 3.73 18.92 6.26
C MET A 491 5.12 18.82 6.88
N VAL A 492 5.34 19.45 8.04
CA VAL A 492 6.58 19.32 8.82
C VAL A 492 6.79 17.87 9.25
N VAL A 493 5.74 17.26 9.78
CA VAL A 493 5.72 15.89 10.27
C VAL A 493 5.93 14.88 9.14
N PHE A 494 5.43 15.16 7.93
CA PHE A 494 5.54 14.28 6.76
C PHE A 494 6.83 14.43 5.96
N ASP A 495 7.75 15.31 6.39
CA ASP A 495 9.02 15.64 5.72
C ASP A 495 8.83 16.31 4.34
N HIS A 496 7.83 17.20 4.23
CA HIS A 496 7.53 17.96 3.00
C HIS A 496 8.17 19.35 2.96
N THR A 497 8.93 19.74 4.00
CA THR A 497 9.53 21.09 4.15
C THR A 497 10.66 21.39 3.16
N HIS A 498 11.04 20.41 2.34
CA HIS A 498 12.07 20.55 1.31
C HIS A 498 11.49 20.72 -0.11
N ARG A 499 10.19 21.03 -0.23
CA ARG A 499 9.49 21.17 -1.51
C ARG A 499 9.11 22.62 -1.75
N GLU A 500 9.87 23.32 -2.59
CA GLU A 500 9.66 24.74 -2.89
C GLU A 500 8.23 25.06 -3.33
N SER A 501 7.61 24.23 -4.18
CA SER A 501 6.22 24.43 -4.64
C SER A 501 5.22 24.48 -3.48
N LEU A 502 5.36 23.59 -2.50
CA LEU A 502 4.51 23.54 -1.31
C LEU A 502 4.75 24.72 -0.39
N LEU A 503 6.02 25.08 -0.14
CA LEU A 503 6.38 26.24 0.70
C LEU A 503 5.77 27.53 0.13
N LEU A 504 5.95 27.76 -1.17
CA LEU A 504 5.39 28.93 -1.86
C LEU A 504 3.86 28.94 -1.83
N SER A 505 3.22 27.77 -1.98
CA SER A 505 1.75 27.67 -1.92
C SER A 505 1.22 28.02 -0.54
N VAL A 506 1.81 27.47 0.52
CA VAL A 506 1.44 27.79 1.92
C VAL A 506 1.58 29.28 2.21
N LEU A 507 2.71 29.88 1.83
CA LEU A 507 2.95 31.31 2.01
C LEU A 507 1.97 32.17 1.21
N ARG A 508 1.74 31.83 -0.07
CA ARG A 508 0.81 32.57 -0.95
C ARG A 508 -0.60 32.59 -0.36
N ILE A 509 -1.13 31.43 0.05
CA ILE A 509 -2.48 31.32 0.59
C ILE A 509 -2.66 32.24 1.80
N MET A 510 -1.70 32.28 2.73
CA MET A 510 -1.75 33.15 3.90
C MET A 510 -1.59 34.64 3.58
N VAL A 511 -0.81 34.98 2.54
CA VAL A 511 -0.62 36.39 2.11
C VAL A 511 -1.84 36.93 1.39
N ASP A 512 -2.44 36.13 0.50
CA ASP A 512 -3.56 36.57 -0.34
C ASP A 512 -4.88 36.63 0.47
N ASN A 513 -5.01 35.83 1.54
CA ASN A 513 -6.19 35.78 2.40
C ASN A 513 -5.94 36.51 3.73
N LYS A 514 -6.12 37.84 3.75
CA LYS A 514 -5.98 38.65 4.97
C LYS A 514 -7.01 38.21 6.03
N PRO A 515 -6.59 37.79 7.24
CA PRO A 515 -7.52 37.42 8.31
C PRO A 515 -8.42 38.59 8.69
N ASN A 516 -9.72 38.32 8.87
CA ASN A 516 -10.67 39.32 9.33
C ASN A 516 -10.67 39.40 10.87
N ALA A 517 -10.13 40.49 11.41
CA ALA A 517 -10.06 40.75 12.85
C ALA A 517 -11.44 40.85 13.54
N GLU A 518 -12.51 41.07 12.78
CA GLU A 518 -13.89 41.14 13.31
C GLU A 518 -14.46 39.76 13.64
N LEU A 519 -13.92 38.69 13.05
CA LEU A 519 -14.36 37.31 13.29
C LEU A 519 -13.58 36.70 14.46
N PRO A 520 -14.24 36.27 15.56
CA PRO A 520 -13.56 35.68 16.72
C PRO A 520 -12.66 34.49 16.37
N ALA A 521 -13.06 33.67 15.39
CA ALA A 521 -12.29 32.51 14.93
C ALA A 521 -10.96 32.89 14.25
N GLN A 522 -10.85 34.11 13.71
CA GLN A 522 -9.68 34.55 12.94
C GLN A 522 -8.79 35.55 13.71
N GLN A 523 -9.14 35.91 14.94
CA GLN A 523 -8.37 36.88 15.74
C GLN A 523 -6.93 36.43 15.99
N GLN A 524 -6.70 35.12 16.20
CA GLN A 524 -5.37 34.56 16.44
C GLN A 524 -4.63 34.19 15.14
N LEU A 525 -5.32 34.23 14.00
CA LEU A 525 -4.80 33.73 12.74
C LEU A 525 -3.57 34.53 12.24
N PRO A 526 -3.50 35.88 12.33
CA PRO A 526 -2.29 36.62 11.98
C PRO A 526 -1.04 36.16 12.75
N GLU A 527 -1.18 35.93 14.06
CA GLU A 527 -0.09 35.45 14.91
C GLU A 527 0.32 34.02 14.52
N GLN A 528 -0.65 33.15 14.25
CA GLN A 528 -0.39 31.77 13.79
C GLN A 528 0.32 31.75 12.43
N CYS A 529 -0.13 32.55 11.46
CA CYS A 529 0.50 32.68 10.15
C CYS A 529 1.94 33.19 10.27
N ALA A 530 2.20 34.14 11.18
CA ALA A 530 3.56 34.61 11.46
C ALA A 530 4.44 33.52 12.09
N LYS A 531 3.90 32.69 12.99
CA LYS A 531 4.62 31.52 13.53
C LYS A 531 4.98 30.51 12.44
N VAL A 532 4.06 30.23 11.51
CA VAL A 532 4.31 29.37 10.35
C VAL A 532 5.42 29.96 9.47
N ALA A 533 5.35 31.26 9.16
CA ALA A 533 6.35 31.93 8.35
C ALA A 533 7.75 31.92 9.00
N LEU A 534 7.82 32.09 10.33
CA LEU A 534 9.07 32.03 11.09
C LEU A 534 9.65 30.62 11.11
N ASP A 535 8.85 29.60 11.44
CA ASP A 535 9.27 28.20 11.42
C ASP A 535 9.75 27.77 10.03
N MET A 536 9.07 28.22 8.96
CA MET A 536 9.52 27.99 7.59
C MET A 536 10.86 28.65 7.29
N TYR A 537 11.06 29.91 7.70
CA TYR A 537 12.33 30.62 7.54
C TYR A 537 13.48 29.87 8.21
N GLU A 538 13.32 29.49 9.48
CA GLU A 538 14.34 28.80 10.27
C GLU A 538 14.70 27.43 9.65
N ARG A 539 13.71 26.67 9.19
CA ARG A 539 13.93 25.36 8.54
C ARG A 539 14.65 25.48 7.21
N VAL A 540 14.31 26.47 6.38
CA VAL A 540 15.02 26.70 5.11
C VAL A 540 16.45 27.16 5.37
N GLU A 541 16.65 28.04 6.36
CA GLU A 541 17.98 28.50 6.76
C GLU A 541 18.86 27.33 7.25
N GLU A 542 18.31 26.42 8.06
CA GLU A 542 19.00 25.21 8.50
C GLU A 542 19.28 24.23 7.35
N ALA A 543 18.32 24.04 6.44
CA ALA A 543 18.48 23.15 5.28
C ALA A 543 19.58 23.64 4.33
N MET A 544 19.73 24.96 4.18
CA MET A 544 20.83 25.57 3.41
C MET A 544 22.20 25.29 4.04
N LYS A 545 22.29 25.20 5.38
CA LYS A 545 23.52 24.87 6.12
C LYS A 545 23.92 23.39 5.98
N ARG A 546 22.94 22.47 5.93
CA ARG A 546 23.20 21.01 5.99
C ARG A 546 23.29 20.31 4.63
N LEU A 547 22.31 20.51 3.73
CA LEU A 547 22.10 19.60 2.58
C LEU A 547 21.77 20.31 1.25
N ARG A 548 21.64 21.66 1.22
CA ARG A 548 21.26 22.48 0.04
C ARG A 548 20.08 21.90 -0.78
N LYS A 549 19.07 21.33 -0.12
CA LYS A 549 17.88 20.78 -0.80
C LYS A 549 16.89 21.86 -1.26
N VAL A 550 16.85 23.01 -0.57
CA VAL A 550 16.01 24.18 -0.86
C VAL A 550 16.82 25.43 -0.57
N SER A 551 16.58 26.50 -1.33
CA SER A 551 17.16 27.83 -1.13
C SER A 551 16.06 28.89 -1.06
N PHE A 552 16.36 30.02 -0.43
CA PHE A 552 15.48 31.18 -0.47
C PHE A 552 15.27 31.73 -1.88
N THR A 553 14.06 32.17 -2.17
CA THR A 553 13.71 32.99 -3.34
C THR A 553 13.21 34.36 -2.87
N GLY A 554 13.31 35.38 -3.72
CA GLY A 554 12.84 36.73 -3.39
C GLY A 554 11.36 36.75 -3.02
N GLN A 555 10.53 36.00 -3.76
CA GLN A 555 9.11 35.84 -3.47
C GLN A 555 8.86 35.17 -2.11
N MET A 556 9.58 34.08 -1.79
CA MET A 556 9.43 33.38 -0.51
C MET A 556 9.76 34.30 0.66
N LEU A 557 10.89 35.00 0.60
CA LEU A 557 11.30 35.94 1.64
C LEU A 557 10.36 37.14 1.75
N GLY A 558 9.85 37.66 0.63
CA GLY A 558 8.85 38.73 0.61
C GLY A 558 7.52 38.32 1.27
N ASN A 559 7.06 37.10 1.01
CA ASN A 559 5.85 36.59 1.66
C ASN A 559 6.07 36.36 3.16
N ILE A 560 7.21 35.79 3.56
CA ILE A 560 7.59 35.63 4.98
C ILE A 560 7.62 36.99 5.68
N LEU A 561 8.28 37.99 5.07
CA LEU A 561 8.36 39.35 5.58
C LEU A 561 6.97 39.95 5.83
N THR A 562 6.08 39.82 4.85
CA THR A 562 4.70 40.30 4.92
C THR A 562 3.94 39.66 6.09
N LEU A 563 4.05 38.34 6.26
CA LEU A 563 3.35 37.61 7.32
C LEU A 563 3.89 37.96 8.72
N LEU A 564 5.21 38.13 8.87
CA LEU A 564 5.80 38.54 10.14
C LEU A 564 5.34 39.94 10.56
N VAL A 565 5.27 40.87 9.61
CA VAL A 565 4.74 42.23 9.84
C VAL A 565 3.29 42.17 10.29
N ARG A 566 2.43 41.44 9.56
CA ARG A 566 1.00 41.32 9.90
C ARG A 566 0.74 40.66 11.25
N GLY A 567 1.62 39.76 11.68
CA GLY A 567 1.54 39.11 12.99
C GLY A 567 2.20 39.88 14.13
N GLY A 568 2.67 41.13 13.91
CA GLY A 568 3.29 41.96 14.93
C GLY A 568 4.73 41.56 15.33
N ASN A 569 5.39 40.70 14.55
CA ASN A 569 6.76 40.25 14.79
C ASN A 569 7.79 41.14 14.05
N PHE A 570 7.78 42.44 14.34
CA PHE A 570 8.59 43.42 13.59
C PHE A 570 10.10 43.17 13.70
N GLU A 571 10.61 42.83 14.88
CA GLU A 571 12.05 42.57 15.08
C GLU A 571 12.57 41.45 14.15
N LYS A 572 11.81 40.33 14.06
CA LYS A 572 12.13 39.22 13.15
C LYS A 572 11.93 39.61 11.69
N ALA A 573 10.91 40.40 11.37
CA ALA A 573 10.75 40.95 10.02
C ALA A 573 11.98 41.78 9.60
N SER A 574 12.54 42.59 10.49
CA SER A 574 13.76 43.35 10.25
C SER A 574 14.99 42.46 10.03
N GLU A 575 15.12 41.35 10.76
CA GLU A 575 16.17 40.36 10.53
C GLU A 575 16.06 39.72 9.13
N VAL A 576 14.84 39.32 8.74
CA VAL A 576 14.56 38.76 7.41
C VAL A 576 14.86 39.77 6.31
N PHE A 577 14.45 41.04 6.49
CA PHE A 577 14.76 42.10 5.54
C PHE A 577 16.27 42.36 5.43
N ALA A 578 16.99 42.39 6.55
CA ALA A 578 18.44 42.52 6.55
C ALA A 578 19.12 41.33 5.84
N HIS A 579 18.54 40.13 5.90
CA HIS A 579 19.01 38.97 5.15
C HIS A 579 18.79 39.16 3.64
N ILE A 580 17.61 39.65 3.22
CA ILE A 580 17.30 39.99 1.83
C ILE A 580 18.35 41.00 1.31
N ASP A 581 18.53 42.11 2.02
CA ASP A 581 19.40 43.21 1.63
C ASP A 581 20.89 42.81 1.56
N LYS A 582 21.39 42.00 2.49
CA LYS A 582 22.80 41.56 2.46
C LYS A 582 23.10 40.55 1.37
N ASN A 583 22.10 39.79 0.90
CA ASN A 583 22.29 38.66 -0.01
C ASN A 583 21.60 38.84 -1.37
N GLN A 584 21.31 40.08 -1.79
CA GLN A 584 20.51 40.36 -3.00
C GLN A 584 21.02 39.59 -4.24
N HIS A 585 22.35 39.54 -4.45
CA HIS A 585 22.95 38.87 -5.62
C HIS A 585 22.91 37.33 -5.57
N ARG A 586 22.60 36.74 -4.42
CA ARG A 586 22.54 35.27 -4.23
C ARG A 586 21.12 34.73 -4.21
N ILE A 587 20.14 35.60 -3.97
CA ILE A 587 18.72 35.22 -3.89
C ILE A 587 18.12 35.34 -5.29
N PRO A 588 17.57 34.27 -5.87
CA PRO A 588 16.86 34.34 -7.15
C PRO A 588 15.56 35.14 -7.00
N GLY A 589 15.41 36.17 -7.84
CA GLY A 589 14.24 37.05 -7.86
C GLY A 589 14.21 38.07 -6.72
N THR A 590 13.19 38.92 -6.73
CA THR A 590 12.98 39.98 -5.73
C THR A 590 11.68 39.74 -4.94
N PRO A 591 11.55 40.31 -3.73
CA PRO A 591 10.27 40.42 -3.04
C PRO A 591 9.22 41.15 -3.88
N ALA A 592 7.94 40.85 -3.63
CA ALA A 592 6.85 41.63 -4.22
C ALA A 592 6.90 43.09 -3.73
N GLU A 593 6.53 44.04 -4.58
CA GLU A 593 6.47 45.47 -4.23
C GLU A 593 5.53 45.73 -3.04
N SER A 594 4.40 45.01 -2.99
CA SER A 594 3.46 45.06 -1.86
C SER A 594 4.09 44.63 -0.53
N ALA A 595 5.01 43.67 -0.54
CA ALA A 595 5.70 43.22 0.67
C ALA A 595 6.62 44.31 1.25
N LEU A 596 7.34 45.03 0.38
CA LEU A 596 8.17 46.17 0.80
C LEU A 596 7.31 47.32 1.31
N HIS A 597 6.17 47.56 0.67
CA HIS A 597 5.22 48.58 1.09
C HIS A 597 4.67 48.32 2.50
N GLU A 598 4.15 47.11 2.76
CA GLU A 598 3.66 46.74 4.09
C GLU A 598 4.77 46.78 5.16
N TYR A 599 6.01 46.41 4.81
CA TYR A 599 7.14 46.52 5.74
C TYR A 599 7.53 47.98 6.06
N VAL A 600 7.48 48.88 5.08
CA VAL A 600 7.71 50.32 5.30
C VAL A 600 6.62 50.93 6.16
N GLU A 601 5.34 50.59 5.92
CA GLU A 601 4.23 51.01 6.78
C GLU A 601 4.43 50.56 8.23
N ALA A 602 4.82 49.30 8.45
CA ALA A 602 5.11 48.81 9.78
C ALA A 602 6.33 49.51 10.42
N SER A 603 7.35 49.83 9.62
CA SER A 603 8.50 50.59 10.09
C SER A 603 8.11 52.00 10.57
N VAL A 604 7.12 52.63 9.93
CA VAL A 604 6.54 53.91 10.36
C VAL A 604 5.83 53.75 11.70
N GLN A 605 5.01 52.71 11.86
CA GLN A 605 4.29 52.42 13.10
C GLN A 605 5.27 52.17 14.28
N GLU A 606 6.33 51.40 14.02
CA GLU A 606 7.38 51.05 14.99
C GLU A 606 8.49 52.10 15.13
N LYS A 607 8.32 53.28 14.53
CA LYS A 607 9.23 54.44 14.65
C LYS A 607 10.69 54.11 14.28
N SER A 608 10.89 53.28 13.24
CA SER A 608 12.19 52.78 12.79
C SER A 608 12.62 53.34 11.41
N PRO A 609 12.99 54.63 11.30
CA PRO A 609 13.25 55.30 10.02
C PRO A 609 14.45 54.75 9.25
N SER A 610 15.47 54.24 9.95
CA SER A 610 16.66 53.68 9.29
C SER A 610 16.36 52.40 8.51
N GLN A 611 15.42 51.58 9.00
CA GLN A 611 14.99 50.35 8.33
C GLN A 611 14.10 50.66 7.12
N ALA A 612 13.20 51.64 7.25
CA ALA A 612 12.37 52.10 6.14
C ALA A 612 13.22 52.67 4.98
N LEU A 613 14.27 53.46 5.31
CA LEU A 613 15.21 53.96 4.31
C LEU A 613 16.07 52.86 3.66
N ALA A 614 16.35 51.76 4.37
CA ALA A 614 17.03 50.61 3.78
C ALA A 614 16.13 49.87 2.78
N ALA A 615 14.83 49.73 3.08
CA ALA A 615 13.84 49.20 2.14
C ALA A 615 13.70 50.06 0.88
N LEU A 616 13.68 51.39 1.03
CA LEU A 616 13.67 52.31 -0.11
C LEU A 616 14.95 52.18 -0.95
N GLN A 617 16.11 52.10 -0.31
CA GLN A 617 17.38 51.89 -1.01
C GLN A 617 17.38 50.58 -1.81
N TYR A 618 16.94 49.48 -1.19
CA TYR A 618 16.79 48.19 -1.87
C TYR A 618 15.87 48.29 -3.09
N ALA A 619 14.73 48.97 -2.98
CA ALA A 619 13.79 49.18 -4.08
C ALA A 619 14.43 49.94 -5.24
N VAL A 620 15.20 50.99 -4.95
CA VAL A 620 15.94 51.77 -5.97
C VAL A 620 17.01 50.92 -6.65
N GLU A 621 17.80 50.15 -5.88
CA GLU A 621 18.86 49.28 -6.41
C GLU A 621 18.32 48.18 -7.34
N ASN A 622 17.09 47.71 -7.09
CA ASN A 622 16.44 46.64 -7.86
C ASN A 622 15.44 47.17 -8.91
N ASN A 623 15.42 48.48 -9.19
CA ASN A 623 14.52 49.14 -10.15
C ASN A 623 13.01 48.91 -9.88
N MET A 624 12.62 48.83 -8.61
CA MET A 624 11.23 48.71 -8.17
C MET A 624 10.58 50.10 -8.04
N GLU A 625 9.25 50.15 -7.95
CA GLU A 625 8.52 51.40 -7.70
C GLU A 625 8.91 52.01 -6.33
N SER A 626 9.62 53.13 -6.36
CA SER A 626 10.23 53.77 -5.17
C SER A 626 9.53 55.06 -4.75
N SER A 627 8.62 55.58 -5.58
CA SER A 627 7.99 56.88 -5.33
C SER A 627 6.92 56.79 -4.24
N ALA A 628 6.09 55.73 -4.22
CA ALA A 628 5.11 55.52 -3.16
C ALA A 628 5.78 55.28 -1.80
N LEU A 629 6.82 54.46 -1.76
CA LEU A 629 7.60 54.19 -0.54
C LEU A 629 8.24 55.46 0.02
N ALA A 630 8.82 56.29 -0.85
CA ALA A 630 9.43 57.55 -0.44
C ALA A 630 8.42 58.55 0.14
N LYS A 631 7.18 58.61 -0.40
CA LYS A 631 6.11 59.43 0.18
C LYS A 631 5.73 58.96 1.57
N LEU A 632 5.50 57.65 1.73
CA LEU A 632 5.18 57.05 3.03
C LEU A 632 6.23 57.36 4.10
N ILE A 633 7.52 57.30 3.73
CA ILE A 633 8.63 57.59 4.64
C ILE A 633 8.68 59.09 4.98
N HIS A 634 8.45 59.97 4.01
CA HIS A 634 8.48 61.42 4.23
C HIS A 634 7.32 61.89 5.12
N GLU A 635 6.12 61.37 4.88
CA GLU A 635 4.90 61.72 5.63
C GLU A 635 4.84 61.03 6.99
N GLY A 636 5.36 59.80 7.10
CA GLY A 636 5.25 58.97 8.30
C GLY A 636 6.25 59.29 9.42
N PHE A 637 7.38 59.93 9.11
CA PHE A 637 8.44 60.21 10.09
C PHE A 637 8.82 61.68 10.20
N THR A 638 9.15 62.11 11.41
CA THR A 638 9.99 63.30 11.61
C THR A 638 11.46 62.92 11.38
N LEU A 639 11.92 62.98 10.13
CA LEU A 639 13.27 62.59 9.72
C LEU A 639 14.33 63.60 10.19
N ASN A 640 15.48 63.11 10.67
CA ASN A 640 16.63 63.96 10.99
C ASN A 640 17.40 64.35 9.71
N GLU A 641 18.35 65.29 9.81
CA GLU A 641 19.11 65.78 8.65
C GLU A 641 19.83 64.66 7.88
N THR A 642 20.35 63.65 8.58
CA THR A 642 21.01 62.49 7.95
C THR A 642 20.04 61.61 7.16
N HIS A 643 18.82 61.42 7.66
CA HIS A 643 17.78 60.66 7.01
C HIS A 643 17.20 61.40 5.80
N LEU A 644 17.02 62.73 5.92
CA LEU A 644 16.59 63.59 4.81
C LEU A 644 17.63 63.64 3.68
N ALA A 645 18.92 63.72 4.02
CA ALA A 645 19.99 63.68 3.02
C ALA A 645 20.00 62.35 2.26
N LYS A 646 19.82 61.22 2.96
CA LYS A 646 19.73 59.89 2.36
C LYS A 646 18.49 59.76 1.46
N LEU A 647 17.34 60.24 1.91
CA LEU A 647 16.10 60.26 1.12
C LEU A 647 16.26 61.07 -0.17
N LYS A 648 16.84 62.27 -0.09
CA LYS A 648 17.14 63.13 -1.26
C LYS A 648 18.06 62.45 -2.27
N THR A 649 19.05 61.71 -1.79
CA THR A 649 20.00 60.99 -2.66
C THR A 649 19.32 59.86 -3.42
N LEU A 650 18.35 59.18 -2.82
CA LEU A 650 17.68 58.02 -3.41
C LEU A 650 16.59 58.39 -4.43
N VAL A 651 15.86 59.49 -4.21
CA VAL A 651 14.64 59.83 -4.99
C VAL A 651 14.75 61.17 -5.72
N GLY A 652 15.84 61.91 -5.51
CA GLY A 652 16.11 63.22 -6.11
C GLY A 652 15.58 64.39 -5.29
N GLU A 653 16.28 65.54 -5.34
CA GLU A 653 15.91 66.74 -4.54
C GLU A 653 14.52 67.29 -4.90
N SER A 654 14.09 67.16 -6.16
CA SER A 654 12.80 67.65 -6.65
C SER A 654 11.57 66.87 -6.13
N PHE A 655 11.78 65.74 -5.44
CA PHE A 655 10.70 64.92 -4.90
C PHE A 655 10.10 65.51 -3.62
N LEU A 656 10.86 66.32 -2.86
CA LEU A 656 10.41 66.94 -1.62
C LEU A 656 9.71 68.29 -1.82
N ASP A 657 9.75 68.82 -3.04
CA ASP A 657 9.16 70.11 -3.41
C ASP A 657 7.74 69.97 -4.03
N LYS A 658 7.22 68.74 -4.11
CA LYS A 658 5.87 68.38 -4.57
C LYS A 658 5.17 67.51 -3.53
#